data_AF-A0A1F6QW47-F1
#
_entry.id   AF-A0A1F6QW47-F1
#
_cell.length_a   1.000
_cell.length_b   1.000
_cell.length_c   1.000
_cell.angle_alpha   90.00
_cell.angle_beta   90.00
_cell.angle_gamma   90.00
#
_symmetry.space_group_name_H-M   'P 1'
#
loop_
_entity.id
_entity.type
_entity.pdbx_description
1 polymer ?
#
loop_
_entity_poly.entity_id
_entity_poly.type
_entity_poly.pdbx_seq_one_letter_code
_entity_poly.pdbx_strand_id
1 'polypeptide(L)'
;MVRSVSATSISSCRTISTSGTYTLTNNISGGYYVPICININASSVTLDCNGYNINAPDWAIFSENTNNINIQNCLFYASPEYNGCVPTLFLNSNSNTMTNNYCGSFVLVNSDGNTITNNFDGGVETNGTGSTISNNNGLYGYFVGIYSGSNNLVSNNNNASVSVDCGGISYTIWPYPSLSSGYASNNNINSNTGYPGAYWNVFETCGNNAATFKNNSGNNFGMSGGINNTFRYNNIINGTFKIMGGINNTISENTLVNSNIAIYGPTYMTVSYGNILNGNTLTGGGIYNEGNDSFFTNNKVSSSPRSSCFRISADRNFVSNNEAYNCYYGLSIFGNNNSVVGNRIENNNYGITFAQSVVPAAAQNNVIKNNYIKNNSYGFYNFYSTSSNNSIYNNYFNNTINAKDIGTNYWNTTKSLGTNIIGGPFIGGNYWSDYTGNDTDGDGIGSTSYVIPPYGSNIDYLPLTPTALACGATLIISVNVTNDPGVCSGDGIKIGAENIVIDFQGHNLTGSGSGEGIVANGIKNFTIKNVTVENFDKGLSIKNANRVAVYDVTLKRNHLNEIIDSMGINIISIATDLNNDGLKIVNSSDIGCITPPLGSPVGNCITSKDNTNTGIEIIDSKNIDLKLLKMLNNQIGMGIINSANTIISGGSTDPNEDGIVIINSSNITVKDGAYVDNIKNGILVINSTNVTITNNTIINNSVGINLTNSNNNLIYNNLFNNTYNVYDDGINFWNISKTLGKNIVRSSYLGGNYWSDYNGNDTDNDGIGDTNLPYNSNGRIVTGGDYLPILPPFIDMISPINNYSYYKAYVPLNFIVSKPTSWIKYSLNNTPNITITGPVNLTNLTNRWNNVTIYVNDTSGNMDSSFVKFFCCLADVNGDKLVNMRDINLLIANFNYRCDESRFNPMYDLNDDCVINMRDINIAIMNFNKNCV
;
A
#
# COMPACT_ATOMS: atom_id res chain seq x y z
N MET A 1 -20.97 20.63 -42.41
CA MET A 1 -20.54 22.04 -42.54
C MET A 1 -20.71 22.73 -41.19
N VAL A 2 -19.64 22.78 -40.41
CA VAL A 2 -19.52 23.72 -39.29
C VAL A 2 -18.83 24.95 -39.90
N ARG A 3 -19.55 26.08 -40.00
CA ARG A 3 -18.96 27.35 -40.43
C ARG A 3 -17.84 27.71 -39.46
N SER A 4 -16.61 27.88 -39.95
CA SER A 4 -15.59 28.61 -39.21
C SER A 4 -16.11 30.03 -39.00
N VAL A 5 -16.30 30.44 -37.75
CA VAL A 5 -16.58 31.83 -37.42
C VAL A 5 -15.28 32.59 -37.73
N SER A 6 -15.26 33.38 -38.79
CA SER A 6 -14.11 34.23 -39.13
C SER A 6 -13.93 35.27 -38.04
N ALA A 7 -12.74 35.33 -37.44
CA ALA A 7 -12.43 36.37 -36.45
C ALA A 7 -12.49 37.76 -37.09
N THR A 8 -13.11 38.72 -36.40
CA THR A 8 -13.25 40.10 -36.85
C THR A 8 -11.99 40.90 -36.49
N SER A 9 -11.26 41.39 -37.49
CA SER A 9 -10.07 42.23 -37.25
C SER A 9 -10.44 43.59 -36.63
N ILE A 10 -9.67 44.01 -35.62
CA ILE A 10 -9.77 45.32 -34.97
C ILE A 10 -8.44 46.05 -35.11
N SER A 11 -8.48 47.32 -35.54
CA SER A 11 -7.29 48.17 -35.73
C SER A 11 -7.34 49.53 -35.00
N SER A 12 -8.42 49.81 -34.28
CA SER A 12 -8.62 51.02 -33.47
C SER A 12 -9.52 50.76 -32.25
N CYS A 13 -9.42 51.62 -31.23
CA CYS A 13 -10.29 51.59 -30.04
C CYS A 13 -11.78 51.67 -30.45
N ARG A 14 -12.62 50.83 -29.84
CA ARG A 14 -14.06 50.72 -30.19
C ARG A 14 -14.87 49.99 -29.12
N THR A 15 -16.19 50.11 -29.25
CA THR A 15 -17.14 49.24 -28.54
C THR A 15 -17.35 47.92 -29.31
N ILE A 16 -17.36 46.81 -28.57
CA ILE A 16 -17.76 45.48 -29.04
C ILE A 16 -19.16 45.20 -28.51
N SER A 17 -20.14 45.13 -29.42
CA SER A 17 -21.57 45.00 -29.08
C SER A 17 -22.23 43.73 -29.61
N THR A 18 -21.47 42.81 -30.22
CA THR A 18 -21.96 41.52 -30.72
C THR A 18 -21.04 40.38 -30.27
N SER A 19 -21.62 39.20 -30.03
CA SER A 19 -20.84 37.99 -29.72
C SER A 19 -19.97 37.57 -30.91
N GLY A 20 -18.79 37.01 -30.63
CA GLY A 20 -17.87 36.54 -31.66
C GLY A 20 -16.41 36.66 -31.28
N THR A 21 -15.53 36.22 -32.20
CA THR A 21 -14.08 36.33 -32.06
C THR A 21 -13.58 37.60 -32.74
N TYR A 22 -12.73 38.35 -32.05
CA TYR A 22 -12.11 39.58 -32.51
C TYR A 22 -10.59 39.47 -32.37
N THR A 23 -9.85 39.97 -33.36
CA THR A 23 -8.38 39.90 -33.35
C THR A 23 -7.76 41.25 -33.64
N LEU A 24 -6.81 41.72 -32.82
CA LEU A 24 -6.07 42.93 -33.13
C LEU A 24 -5.09 42.71 -34.28
N THR A 25 -4.96 43.73 -35.12
CA THR A 25 -4.00 43.76 -36.24
C THR A 25 -2.84 44.74 -36.04
N ASN A 26 -2.88 45.55 -34.99
CA ASN A 26 -1.86 46.56 -34.65
C ASN A 26 -2.04 47.04 -33.20
N ASN A 27 -1.03 47.73 -32.68
CA ASN A 27 -1.14 48.45 -31.41
C ASN A 27 -2.25 49.52 -31.48
N ILE A 28 -3.06 49.63 -30.43
CA ILE A 28 -4.13 50.62 -30.29
C ILE A 28 -3.99 51.39 -28.98
N SER A 29 -4.33 52.68 -29.00
CA SER A 29 -4.33 53.54 -27.82
C SER A 29 -5.47 54.54 -27.89
N GLY A 30 -6.15 54.75 -26.77
CA GLY A 30 -7.20 55.77 -26.63
C GLY A 30 -6.65 57.21 -26.62
N GLY A 31 -5.35 57.38 -26.37
CA GLY A 31 -4.76 58.70 -26.10
C GLY A 31 -5.43 59.41 -24.92
N TYR A 32 -5.23 60.73 -24.80
CA TYR A 32 -5.77 61.53 -23.68
C TYR A 32 -7.30 61.65 -23.66
N TYR A 33 -7.98 61.44 -24.79
CA TYR A 33 -9.40 61.81 -24.95
C TYR A 33 -10.36 60.62 -24.93
N VAL A 34 -9.84 59.39 -24.89
CA VAL A 34 -10.65 58.18 -24.85
C VAL A 34 -10.31 57.41 -23.56
N PRO A 35 -11.09 57.57 -22.48
CA PRO A 35 -10.79 56.97 -21.17
C PRO A 35 -10.79 55.44 -21.20
N ILE A 36 -11.60 54.85 -22.08
CA ILE A 36 -11.73 53.40 -22.29
C ILE A 36 -11.42 53.06 -23.75
N CYS A 37 -10.37 52.27 -24.03
CA CYS A 37 -10.05 51.93 -25.43
C CYS A 37 -10.96 50.83 -26.01
N ILE A 38 -11.11 49.69 -25.32
CA ILE A 38 -12.06 48.64 -25.73
C ILE A 38 -13.18 48.52 -24.69
N ASN A 39 -14.40 48.82 -25.11
CA ASN A 39 -15.59 48.65 -24.25
C ASN A 39 -16.42 47.46 -24.74
N ILE A 40 -16.59 46.42 -23.92
CA ILE A 40 -17.29 45.19 -24.29
C ILE A 40 -18.68 45.16 -23.64
N ASN A 41 -19.72 45.28 -24.46
CA ASN A 41 -21.12 45.30 -24.05
C ASN A 41 -21.91 44.04 -24.47
N ALA A 42 -21.23 43.02 -25.01
CA ALA A 42 -21.85 41.77 -25.44
C ALA A 42 -21.22 40.57 -24.74
N SER A 43 -22.03 39.54 -24.46
CA SER A 43 -21.56 38.25 -23.92
C SER A 43 -20.96 37.37 -25.02
N SER A 44 -20.18 36.35 -24.63
CA SER A 44 -19.54 35.40 -25.57
C SER A 44 -18.63 36.09 -26.58
N VAL A 45 -17.74 36.94 -26.09
CA VAL A 45 -16.75 37.66 -26.88
C VAL A 45 -15.37 37.07 -26.61
N THR A 46 -14.64 36.71 -27.66
CA THR A 46 -13.22 36.39 -27.56
C THR A 46 -12.42 37.52 -28.19
N LEU A 47 -11.61 38.24 -27.42
CA LEU A 47 -10.66 39.22 -27.89
C LEU A 47 -9.24 38.66 -27.83
N ASP A 48 -8.66 38.40 -29.01
CA ASP A 48 -7.26 38.03 -29.17
C ASP A 48 -6.46 39.25 -29.63
N CYS A 49 -5.63 39.80 -28.75
CA CYS A 49 -4.82 40.95 -29.10
C CYS A 49 -3.61 40.60 -29.98
N ASN A 50 -3.37 39.32 -30.27
CA ASN A 50 -2.34 38.87 -31.20
C ASN A 50 -0.92 39.40 -30.87
N GLY A 51 -0.65 39.70 -29.59
CA GLY A 51 0.61 40.28 -29.12
C GLY A 51 0.72 41.80 -29.30
N TYR A 52 -0.37 42.50 -29.66
CA TYR A 52 -0.39 43.96 -29.79
C TYR A 52 -0.76 44.68 -28.48
N ASN A 53 -0.27 45.92 -28.35
CA ASN A 53 -0.49 46.80 -27.21
C ASN A 53 -1.88 47.44 -27.22
N ILE A 54 -2.53 47.51 -26.05
CA ILE A 54 -3.73 48.33 -25.78
C ILE A 54 -3.43 49.27 -24.61
N ASN A 55 -3.81 50.55 -24.72
CA ASN A 55 -3.69 51.51 -23.62
C ASN A 55 -4.83 52.55 -23.63
N ALA A 56 -5.23 53.02 -22.44
CA ALA A 56 -6.12 54.17 -22.23
C ALA A 56 -5.86 54.80 -20.84
N PRO A 57 -6.23 56.07 -20.60
CA PRO A 57 -6.01 56.76 -19.32
C PRO A 57 -6.71 56.12 -18.10
N ASP A 58 -7.92 55.58 -18.27
CA ASP A 58 -8.68 54.96 -17.17
C ASP A 58 -8.65 53.42 -17.26
N TRP A 59 -9.11 52.85 -18.39
CA TRP A 59 -9.13 51.39 -18.59
C TRP A 59 -8.80 51.01 -20.04
N ALA A 60 -7.77 50.19 -20.25
CA ALA A 60 -7.45 49.68 -21.59
C ALA A 60 -8.61 48.84 -22.15
N ILE A 61 -9.23 48.04 -21.28
CA ILE A 61 -10.43 47.28 -21.59
C ILE A 61 -11.43 47.43 -20.43
N PHE A 62 -12.71 47.57 -20.74
CA PHE A 62 -13.80 47.67 -19.78
C PHE A 62 -14.94 46.75 -20.22
N SER A 63 -15.55 46.04 -19.26
CA SER A 63 -16.82 45.35 -19.48
C SER A 63 -17.68 45.38 -18.22
N GLU A 64 -18.98 45.57 -18.41
CA GLU A 64 -19.95 45.63 -17.31
C GLU A 64 -21.22 44.87 -17.71
N ASN A 65 -21.76 44.07 -16.78
CA ASN A 65 -22.97 43.27 -16.94
C ASN A 65 -22.94 42.29 -18.13
N THR A 66 -21.80 41.66 -18.41
CA THR A 66 -21.64 40.67 -19.49
C THR A 66 -21.19 39.29 -18.97
N ASN A 67 -21.25 38.25 -19.81
CA ASN A 67 -20.78 36.90 -19.47
C ASN A 67 -19.88 36.31 -20.57
N ASN A 68 -18.98 35.40 -20.21
CA ASN A 68 -18.15 34.63 -21.15
C ASN A 68 -17.25 35.50 -22.05
N ILE A 69 -16.56 36.47 -21.47
CA ILE A 69 -15.53 37.26 -22.14
C ILE A 69 -14.18 36.55 -22.02
N ASN A 70 -13.53 36.27 -23.15
CA ASN A 70 -12.19 35.68 -23.21
C ASN A 70 -11.21 36.72 -23.76
N ILE A 71 -10.22 37.13 -22.96
CA ILE A 71 -9.19 38.11 -23.37
C ILE A 71 -7.83 37.43 -23.32
N GLN A 72 -7.13 37.39 -24.46
CA GLN A 72 -5.84 36.71 -24.58
C GLN A 72 -4.83 37.50 -25.43
N ASN A 73 -3.54 37.24 -25.20
CA ASN A 73 -2.40 37.78 -25.94
C ASN A 73 -2.33 39.33 -25.98
N CYS A 74 -2.89 40.02 -25.00
CA CYS A 74 -2.87 41.48 -24.91
C CYS A 74 -1.63 41.97 -24.17
N LEU A 75 -0.98 42.98 -24.72
CA LEU A 75 0.10 43.70 -24.06
C LEU A 75 -0.46 45.02 -23.50
N PHE A 76 -0.21 45.30 -22.23
CA PHE A 76 -0.58 46.56 -21.59
C PHE A 76 0.69 47.27 -21.15
N TYR A 77 0.93 48.49 -21.63
CA TYR A 77 2.09 49.29 -21.26
C TYR A 77 1.62 50.53 -20.52
N ALA A 78 2.36 50.92 -19.48
CA ALA A 78 2.26 52.26 -18.93
C ALA A 78 2.61 53.27 -20.03
N SER A 79 1.75 54.28 -20.23
CA SER A 79 2.12 55.44 -21.05
C SER A 79 3.43 56.03 -20.48
N PRO A 80 4.36 56.55 -21.31
CA PRO A 80 5.56 57.26 -20.83
C PRO A 80 5.27 58.40 -19.83
N GLU A 81 4.01 58.83 -19.73
CA GLU A 81 3.52 59.89 -18.85
C GLU A 81 3.13 59.41 -17.45
N TYR A 82 3.07 58.09 -17.20
CA TYR A 82 2.72 57.49 -15.91
C TYR A 82 3.82 56.52 -15.46
N ASN A 83 4.61 56.91 -14.46
CA ASN A 83 5.59 56.02 -13.82
C ASN A 83 4.86 54.98 -12.94
N GLY A 84 4.46 53.85 -13.53
CA GLY A 84 3.90 52.70 -12.81
C GLY A 84 2.85 51.92 -13.62
N CYS A 85 2.62 50.65 -13.27
CA CYS A 85 1.53 49.85 -13.84
C CYS A 85 0.17 50.47 -13.42
N VAL A 86 -0.50 51.15 -14.35
CA VAL A 86 -1.86 51.69 -14.15
C VAL A 86 -2.92 50.57 -14.14
N PRO A 87 -4.15 50.82 -13.62
CA PRO A 87 -5.25 49.85 -13.71
C PRO A 87 -5.57 49.56 -15.18
N THR A 88 -5.45 48.30 -15.61
CA THR A 88 -5.50 47.98 -17.04
C THR A 88 -6.84 47.38 -17.48
N LEU A 89 -7.56 46.72 -16.56
CA LEU A 89 -8.79 46.01 -16.89
C LEU A 89 -9.78 46.06 -15.73
N PHE A 90 -10.98 46.59 -16.00
CA PHE A 90 -12.12 46.53 -15.09
C PHE A 90 -13.19 45.60 -15.68
N LEU A 91 -13.66 44.67 -14.88
CA LEU A 91 -14.75 43.77 -15.24
C LEU A 91 -15.77 43.68 -14.11
N ASN A 92 -17.03 43.86 -14.49
CA ASN A 92 -18.20 43.51 -13.71
C ASN A 92 -19.03 42.48 -14.49
N SER A 93 -18.46 41.30 -14.68
CA SER A 93 -18.92 40.28 -15.63
C SER A 93 -18.63 38.88 -15.10
N ASN A 94 -19.46 37.88 -15.42
CA ASN A 94 -19.28 36.51 -14.90
C ASN A 94 -18.63 35.56 -15.92
N SER A 95 -17.97 34.52 -15.43
CA SER A 95 -17.45 33.41 -16.25
C SER A 95 -16.43 33.82 -17.34
N ASN A 96 -15.57 34.79 -17.04
CA ASN A 96 -14.57 35.28 -17.99
C ASN A 96 -13.24 34.54 -17.86
N THR A 97 -12.48 34.44 -18.95
CA THR A 97 -11.12 33.90 -18.98
C THR A 97 -10.14 34.97 -19.43
N MET A 98 -9.06 35.18 -18.68
CA MET A 98 -8.07 36.20 -18.98
C MET A 98 -6.66 35.69 -18.77
N THR A 99 -5.77 36.02 -19.71
CA THR A 99 -4.33 35.82 -19.56
C THR A 99 -3.61 37.13 -19.84
N ASN A 100 -2.99 37.69 -18.81
CA ASN A 100 -2.13 38.86 -18.92
C ASN A 100 -0.67 38.46 -19.08
N ASN A 101 -0.01 39.01 -20.09
CA ASN A 101 1.39 38.75 -20.36
C ASN A 101 2.30 39.99 -20.14
N TYR A 102 1.76 41.13 -19.68
CA TYR A 102 2.52 42.39 -19.48
C TYR A 102 1.97 43.28 -18.34
N CYS A 103 2.67 44.35 -17.96
CA CYS A 103 2.39 45.18 -16.76
C CYS A 103 0.95 45.74 -16.69
N GLY A 104 0.20 45.43 -15.63
CA GLY A 104 -1.20 45.84 -15.45
C GLY A 104 -1.94 45.24 -14.25
N SER A 105 -2.73 46.06 -13.52
CA SER A 105 -3.55 45.60 -12.39
C SER A 105 -4.98 45.22 -12.82
N PHE A 106 -5.53 44.15 -12.25
CA PHE A 106 -6.90 43.66 -12.47
C PHE A 106 -7.80 44.03 -11.30
N VAL A 107 -8.92 44.69 -11.62
CA VAL A 107 -9.97 45.01 -10.63
C VAL A 107 -11.26 44.34 -11.08
N LEU A 108 -11.70 43.35 -10.31
CA LEU A 108 -12.89 42.54 -10.60
C LEU A 108 -13.92 42.81 -9.51
N VAL A 109 -15.02 43.45 -9.90
CA VAL A 109 -16.07 43.84 -8.96
C VAL A 109 -17.36 43.11 -9.35
N ASN A 110 -18.02 42.48 -8.38
CA ASN A 110 -19.26 41.71 -8.48
C ASN A 110 -19.27 40.65 -9.60
N SER A 111 -18.13 39.99 -9.80
CA SER A 111 -17.86 39.11 -10.93
C SER A 111 -17.60 37.67 -10.47
N ASP A 112 -18.54 36.76 -10.70
CA ASP A 112 -18.48 35.35 -10.29
C ASP A 112 -17.85 34.44 -11.37
N GLY A 113 -17.16 33.38 -10.94
CA GLY A 113 -16.71 32.29 -11.81
C GLY A 113 -15.60 32.65 -12.80
N ASN A 114 -14.79 33.67 -12.52
CA ASN A 114 -13.76 34.14 -13.44
C ASN A 114 -12.46 33.33 -13.33
N THR A 115 -11.77 33.10 -14.45
CA THR A 115 -10.44 32.47 -14.52
C THR A 115 -9.41 33.48 -14.99
N ILE A 116 -8.41 33.77 -14.16
CA ILE A 116 -7.44 34.84 -14.39
C ILE A 116 -6.04 34.29 -14.25
N THR A 117 -5.20 34.53 -15.24
CA THR A 117 -3.77 34.24 -15.20
C THR A 117 -3.01 35.55 -15.40
N ASN A 118 -2.36 36.05 -14.35
CA ASN A 118 -1.50 37.22 -14.43
C ASN A 118 -0.02 36.79 -14.47
N ASN A 119 0.69 37.07 -15.56
CA ASN A 119 2.09 36.68 -15.76
C ASN A 119 3.09 37.85 -15.63
N PHE A 120 2.69 39.05 -15.19
CA PHE A 120 3.57 40.23 -15.16
C PHE A 120 3.22 41.21 -14.01
N ASP A 121 3.97 42.31 -13.87
CA ASP A 121 3.83 43.33 -12.81
C ASP A 121 2.40 43.88 -12.67
N GLY A 122 1.72 43.62 -11.54
CA GLY A 122 0.36 44.08 -11.25
C GLY A 122 -0.38 43.20 -10.23
N GLY A 123 -1.33 43.78 -9.50
CA GLY A 123 -2.17 43.08 -8.51
C GLY A 123 -3.47 42.53 -9.11
N VAL A 124 -4.09 41.55 -8.45
CA VAL A 124 -5.46 41.08 -8.78
C VAL A 124 -6.33 41.24 -7.54
N GLU A 125 -7.38 42.04 -7.64
CA GLU A 125 -8.38 42.22 -6.59
C GLU A 125 -9.74 41.70 -7.05
N THR A 126 -10.38 40.86 -6.24
CA THR A 126 -11.72 40.33 -6.51
C THR A 126 -12.62 40.39 -5.28
N ASN A 127 -13.91 40.57 -5.50
CA ASN A 127 -14.95 40.50 -4.47
C ASN A 127 -16.06 39.46 -4.81
N GLY A 128 -15.88 38.69 -5.90
CA GLY A 128 -16.84 37.70 -6.42
C GLY A 128 -16.64 36.28 -5.88
N THR A 129 -17.50 35.36 -6.28
CA THR A 129 -17.52 33.95 -5.84
C THR A 129 -17.07 32.98 -6.93
N GLY A 130 -16.44 31.87 -6.55
CA GLY A 130 -16.10 30.78 -7.49
C GLY A 130 -15.02 31.12 -8.51
N SER A 131 -14.22 32.18 -8.31
CA SER A 131 -13.18 32.59 -9.26
C SER A 131 -11.86 31.84 -9.04
N THR A 132 -11.14 31.55 -10.12
CA THR A 132 -9.79 30.98 -10.14
C THR A 132 -8.78 32.06 -10.56
N ILE A 133 -7.81 32.36 -9.71
CA ILE A 133 -6.78 33.39 -9.95
C ILE A 133 -5.40 32.74 -9.85
N SER A 134 -4.58 32.87 -10.88
CA SER A 134 -3.17 32.47 -10.90
C SER A 134 -2.31 33.71 -11.12
N ASN A 135 -1.38 34.01 -10.21
CA ASN A 135 -0.40 35.09 -10.31
C ASN A 135 1.02 34.48 -10.41
N ASN A 136 1.77 34.80 -11.48
CA ASN A 136 2.99 34.08 -11.92
C ASN A 136 4.23 34.98 -12.16
N ASN A 137 4.36 36.12 -11.49
CA ASN A 137 5.38 37.15 -11.68
C ASN A 137 6.54 37.16 -10.62
N GLY A 138 7.73 37.62 -11.01
CA GLY A 138 8.97 37.63 -10.20
C GLY A 138 9.40 38.97 -9.57
N LEU A 139 8.68 40.09 -9.76
CA LEU A 139 9.13 41.42 -9.31
C LEU A 139 8.21 42.10 -8.27
N TYR A 140 8.82 42.98 -7.48
CA TYR A 140 8.37 43.50 -6.18
C TYR A 140 7.04 44.28 -6.21
N GLY A 141 6.19 44.08 -5.18
CA GLY A 141 5.38 45.17 -4.60
C GLY A 141 3.85 45.17 -4.75
N TYR A 142 3.19 44.21 -5.41
CA TYR A 142 1.72 44.27 -5.63
C TYR A 142 0.97 43.05 -5.08
N PHE A 143 -0.13 43.29 -4.35
CA PHE A 143 -0.92 42.30 -3.60
C PHE A 143 -1.90 41.51 -4.48
N VAL A 144 -2.24 40.28 -4.07
CA VAL A 144 -3.46 39.57 -4.50
C VAL A 144 -4.46 39.65 -3.36
N GLY A 145 -5.62 40.28 -3.62
CA GLY A 145 -6.63 40.59 -2.61
C GLY A 145 -7.97 39.91 -2.89
N ILE A 146 -8.53 39.20 -1.90
CA ILE A 146 -9.95 38.82 -1.90
C ILE A 146 -10.64 39.71 -0.86
N TYR A 147 -11.54 40.59 -1.30
CA TYR A 147 -12.24 41.54 -0.41
C TYR A 147 -13.56 40.97 0.16
N SER A 148 -14.25 40.16 -0.62
CA SER A 148 -15.45 39.42 -0.23
C SER A 148 -15.66 38.23 -1.17
N GLY A 149 -16.60 37.34 -0.84
CA GLY A 149 -16.97 36.23 -1.71
C GLY A 149 -16.38 34.90 -1.28
N SER A 150 -16.94 33.82 -1.84
CA SER A 150 -16.68 32.45 -1.38
C SER A 150 -16.26 31.52 -2.50
N ASN A 151 -15.57 30.43 -2.15
CA ASN A 151 -15.13 29.37 -3.07
C ASN A 151 -14.14 29.84 -4.14
N ASN A 152 -13.34 30.88 -3.87
CA ASN A 152 -12.29 31.30 -4.79
C ASN A 152 -11.04 30.43 -4.65
N LEU A 153 -10.38 30.12 -5.76
CA LEU A 153 -9.10 29.42 -5.83
C LEU A 153 -8.02 30.42 -6.24
N VAL A 154 -7.06 30.71 -5.36
CA VAL A 154 -5.95 31.61 -5.64
C VAL A 154 -4.65 30.83 -5.62
N SER A 155 -3.86 30.92 -6.69
CA SER A 155 -2.49 30.44 -6.79
C SER A 155 -1.57 31.64 -6.99
N ASN A 156 -0.63 31.87 -6.07
CA ASN A 156 0.36 32.94 -6.14
C ASN A 156 1.77 32.34 -6.15
N ASN A 157 2.47 32.41 -7.27
CA ASN A 157 3.82 31.86 -7.44
C ASN A 157 4.93 32.91 -7.21
N ASN A 158 4.63 33.99 -6.48
CA ASN A 158 5.43 35.23 -6.44
C ASN A 158 5.78 35.65 -5.01
N ASN A 159 6.81 36.49 -4.81
CA ASN A 159 7.17 37.08 -3.51
C ASN A 159 6.18 38.14 -2.98
N ALA A 160 4.98 38.26 -3.55
CA ALA A 160 3.96 39.20 -3.12
C ALA A 160 3.15 38.63 -1.94
N SER A 161 2.83 39.46 -0.94
CA SER A 161 1.89 39.11 0.12
C SER A 161 0.50 38.87 -0.47
N VAL A 162 -0.16 37.79 -0.04
CA VAL A 162 -1.57 37.54 -0.36
C VAL A 162 -2.40 37.96 0.83
N SER A 163 -3.37 38.85 0.60
CA SER A 163 -4.25 39.36 1.65
C SER A 163 -5.70 38.91 1.40
N VAL A 164 -6.41 38.59 2.48
CA VAL A 164 -7.85 38.33 2.46
C VAL A 164 -8.48 39.33 3.43
N ASP A 165 -8.59 40.57 2.98
CA ASP A 165 -9.18 41.65 3.76
C ASP A 165 -10.72 41.54 3.71
N CYS A 166 -11.38 41.70 4.86
CA CYS A 166 -12.84 41.74 4.95
C CYS A 166 -13.25 43.11 5.49
N GLY A 167 -13.26 44.12 4.62
CA GLY A 167 -13.99 45.36 4.89
C GLY A 167 -13.25 46.48 5.63
N GLY A 168 -11.91 46.54 5.62
CA GLY A 168 -11.16 47.57 6.36
C GLY A 168 -10.11 48.33 5.54
N ILE A 169 -10.54 49.40 4.84
CA ILE A 169 -9.69 50.47 4.25
C ILE A 169 -8.31 50.00 3.73
N SER A 170 -8.29 49.25 2.62
CA SER A 170 -7.09 49.22 1.78
C SER A 170 -6.92 50.58 1.09
N TYR A 171 -5.71 51.14 1.15
CA TYR A 171 -5.35 52.48 0.67
C TYR A 171 -5.41 52.67 -0.86
N THR A 172 -5.87 51.70 -1.64
CA THR A 172 -5.69 51.68 -3.11
C THR A 172 -6.95 51.87 -3.97
N ILE A 173 -8.17 51.93 -3.42
CA ILE A 173 -9.38 52.15 -4.23
C ILE A 173 -9.82 53.62 -4.18
N TRP A 174 -9.39 54.42 -5.16
CA TRP A 174 -10.07 55.64 -5.61
C TRP A 174 -10.51 55.42 -7.08
N PRO A 175 -11.76 55.70 -7.50
CA PRO A 175 -12.88 56.32 -6.79
C PRO A 175 -14.13 55.42 -6.79
N TYR A 176 -14.25 54.49 -5.86
CA TYR A 176 -15.56 53.94 -5.47
C TYR A 176 -15.64 53.86 -3.95
N PRO A 177 -16.36 54.79 -3.30
CA PRO A 177 -16.65 54.69 -1.89
C PRO A 177 -17.74 53.65 -1.66
N SER A 178 -17.62 52.90 -0.56
CA SER A 178 -18.57 51.91 -0.02
C SER A 178 -18.63 50.56 -0.73
N LEU A 179 -17.76 49.64 -0.31
CA LEU A 179 -18.09 48.22 -0.30
C LEU A 179 -18.37 47.83 1.16
N SER A 180 -19.59 47.39 1.38
CA SER A 180 -20.13 46.87 2.64
C SER A 180 -19.23 45.81 3.27
N SER A 181 -19.32 45.64 4.60
CA SER A 181 -18.83 44.49 5.36
C SER A 181 -19.15 43.15 4.67
N GLY A 182 -18.24 42.68 3.82
CA GLY A 182 -18.36 41.44 3.08
C GLY A 182 -17.67 40.31 3.84
N TYR A 183 -18.27 39.12 3.83
CA TYR A 183 -17.67 37.91 4.41
C TYR A 183 -16.94 37.12 3.32
N ALA A 184 -15.68 36.76 3.56
CA ALA A 184 -14.93 35.83 2.72
C ALA A 184 -15.00 34.43 3.32
N SER A 185 -15.39 33.40 2.57
CA SER A 185 -15.47 32.03 3.13
C SER A 185 -15.08 30.96 2.12
N ASN A 186 -14.53 29.82 2.55
CA ASN A 186 -14.20 28.70 1.67
C ASN A 186 -13.22 29.04 0.53
N ASN A 187 -12.37 30.05 0.71
CA ASN A 187 -11.35 30.39 -0.28
C ASN A 187 -10.13 29.47 -0.10
N ASN A 188 -9.57 28.95 -1.21
CA ASN A 188 -8.37 28.12 -1.22
C ASN A 188 -7.21 28.92 -1.79
N ILE A 189 -6.19 29.16 -0.98
CA ILE A 189 -5.05 30.01 -1.34
C ILE A 189 -3.77 29.20 -1.27
N ASN A 190 -3.10 29.09 -2.41
CA ASN A 190 -1.83 28.41 -2.59
C ASN A 190 -0.75 29.44 -2.93
N SER A 191 0.30 29.54 -2.11
CA SER A 191 1.43 30.43 -2.35
C SER A 191 2.74 29.63 -2.49
N ASN A 192 3.47 29.83 -3.58
CA ASN A 192 4.79 29.26 -3.83
C ASN A 192 5.80 30.40 -3.97
N THR A 193 6.54 30.78 -2.91
CA THR A 193 7.53 31.86 -2.99
C THR A 193 8.93 31.34 -2.65
N GLY A 194 9.93 31.68 -3.47
CA GLY A 194 11.24 31.04 -3.49
C GLY A 194 12.41 31.83 -2.87
N TYR A 195 12.20 33.06 -2.39
CA TYR A 195 13.30 33.89 -1.88
C TYR A 195 13.33 33.99 -0.35
N PRO A 196 14.48 33.65 0.29
CA PRO A 196 14.68 33.84 1.73
C PRO A 196 15.05 35.30 2.03
N GLY A 197 14.18 36.04 2.72
CA GLY A 197 14.51 37.38 3.20
C GLY A 197 13.35 38.15 3.83
N ALA A 198 13.48 38.42 5.14
CA ALA A 198 12.87 39.44 6.04
C ALA A 198 11.42 39.95 5.88
N TYR A 199 10.67 39.60 4.84
CA TYR A 199 9.33 40.10 4.59
C TYR A 199 8.30 39.03 4.95
N TRP A 200 7.30 39.44 5.72
CA TRP A 200 6.23 38.58 6.19
C TRP A 200 5.25 38.31 5.05
N ASN A 201 5.00 37.03 4.74
CA ASN A 201 3.76 36.65 4.06
C ASN A 201 2.63 36.78 5.10
N VAL A 202 2.23 38.01 5.40
CA VAL A 202 1.10 38.28 6.32
C VAL A 202 -0.18 38.01 5.55
N PHE A 203 -0.92 37.01 5.99
CA PHE A 203 -2.32 36.87 5.64
C PHE A 203 -3.10 37.64 6.70
N GLU A 204 -3.32 38.92 6.47
CA GLU A 204 -4.26 39.66 7.31
C GLU A 204 -5.65 39.15 7.00
N THR A 205 -6.22 38.34 7.89
CA THR A 205 -7.61 37.92 7.81
C THR A 205 -8.32 38.46 9.04
N CYS A 206 -9.31 39.32 8.84
CA CYS A 206 -10.14 39.85 9.90
C CYS A 206 -11.51 39.14 9.82
N GLY A 207 -11.92 38.41 10.87
CA GLY A 207 -13.27 37.82 10.97
C GLY A 207 -13.45 36.34 10.59
N ASN A 208 -14.71 35.92 10.42
CA ASN A 208 -15.15 34.54 10.13
C ASN A 208 -14.78 34.10 8.71
N ASN A 209 -13.64 33.44 8.56
CA ASN A 209 -13.10 33.02 7.28
C ASN A 209 -12.86 31.49 7.29
N ALA A 210 -13.73 30.72 6.65
CA ALA A 210 -13.54 29.28 6.45
C ALA A 210 -12.51 28.98 5.33
N ALA A 211 -11.38 29.69 5.30
CA ALA A 211 -10.40 29.61 4.21
C ALA A 211 -9.35 28.50 4.43
N THR A 212 -8.86 27.92 3.34
CA THR A 212 -7.75 26.96 3.32
C THR A 212 -6.49 27.63 2.76
N PHE A 213 -5.40 27.59 3.50
CA PHE A 213 -4.11 28.17 3.11
C PHE A 213 -3.02 27.11 2.99
N LYS A 214 -2.29 27.17 1.88
CA LYS A 214 -1.08 26.41 1.59
C LYS A 214 0.03 27.34 1.14
N ASN A 215 1.21 27.21 1.74
CA ASN A 215 2.38 28.03 1.52
C ASN A 215 3.63 27.14 1.49
N ASN A 216 4.35 27.17 0.38
CA ASN A 216 5.62 26.47 0.18
C ASN A 216 6.84 27.41 0.29
N SER A 217 6.71 28.55 0.97
CA SER A 217 7.78 29.56 1.12
C SER A 217 8.63 29.40 2.37
N GLY A 218 9.90 29.81 2.30
CA GLY A 218 10.80 30.00 3.44
C GLY A 218 10.55 31.27 4.29
N ASN A 219 9.38 31.91 4.22
CA ASN A 219 9.09 33.17 4.91
C ASN A 219 8.13 32.99 6.11
N ASN A 220 8.11 33.99 7.00
CA ASN A 220 7.15 34.04 8.11
C ASN A 220 5.70 34.09 7.60
N PHE A 221 4.82 33.38 8.28
CA PHE A 221 3.38 33.30 8.00
C PHE A 221 2.64 33.83 9.23
N GLY A 222 1.71 34.77 9.08
CA GLY A 222 1.01 35.37 10.23
C GLY A 222 -0.44 35.71 9.93
N MET A 223 -1.30 35.58 10.94
CA MET A 223 -2.71 36.00 10.91
C MET A 223 -3.09 36.74 12.19
N SER A 224 -4.03 37.70 12.08
CA SER A 224 -4.54 38.51 13.19
C SER A 224 -6.07 38.52 13.24
N GLY A 225 -6.70 37.86 14.21
CA GLY A 225 -8.15 37.98 14.48
C GLY A 225 -9.09 37.05 13.70
N GLY A 226 -8.58 36.06 12.96
CA GLY A 226 -9.40 35.17 12.11
C GLY A 226 -10.09 34.01 12.86
N ILE A 227 -11.25 33.58 12.33
CA ILE A 227 -12.07 32.49 12.89
C ILE A 227 -12.31 31.38 11.86
N ASN A 228 -12.19 30.10 12.25
CA ASN A 228 -12.45 28.89 11.44
C ASN A 228 -11.55 28.70 10.20
N ASN A 229 -10.33 29.23 10.19
CA ASN A 229 -9.39 29.04 9.08
C ASN A 229 -8.64 27.70 9.18
N THR A 230 -8.24 27.13 8.06
CA THR A 230 -7.44 25.90 7.98
C THR A 230 -6.11 26.14 7.25
N PHE A 231 -4.99 25.79 7.89
CA PHE A 231 -3.64 25.88 7.35
C PHE A 231 -3.07 24.46 7.23
N ARG A 232 -2.90 23.97 6.00
CA ARG A 232 -2.45 22.59 5.78
C ARG A 232 -1.48 22.41 4.65
N TYR A 233 -0.60 21.42 4.79
CA TYR A 233 0.43 21.08 3.79
C TYR A 233 1.40 22.22 3.48
N ASN A 234 1.69 23.07 4.46
CA ASN A 234 2.67 24.14 4.34
C ASN A 234 4.08 23.58 4.59
N ASN A 235 5.08 24.06 3.84
CA ASN A 235 6.50 23.76 4.07
C ASN A 235 7.27 25.06 4.33
N ILE A 236 7.68 25.29 5.59
CA ILE A 236 8.28 26.56 6.03
C ILE A 236 9.70 26.31 6.52
N ILE A 237 10.67 27.06 6.00
CA ILE A 237 12.09 26.95 6.37
C ILE A 237 12.60 28.32 6.82
N ASN A 238 13.19 28.41 8.01
CA ASN A 238 13.71 29.66 8.61
C ASN A 238 12.66 30.78 8.78
N GLY A 239 11.39 30.42 9.02
CA GLY A 239 10.28 31.34 9.26
C GLY A 239 9.60 31.13 10.62
N THR A 240 8.39 31.66 10.79
CA THR A 240 7.53 31.43 11.96
C THR A 240 6.08 31.53 11.50
N PHE A 241 5.26 30.58 11.93
CA PHE A 241 3.81 30.60 11.78
C PHE A 241 3.19 31.25 13.02
N LYS A 242 2.45 32.36 12.88
CA LYS A 242 1.90 33.13 14.00
C LYS A 242 0.38 33.29 13.90
N ILE A 243 -0.34 33.02 14.98
CA ILE A 243 -1.74 33.44 15.16
C ILE A 243 -1.80 34.49 16.27
N MET A 244 -2.40 35.65 15.99
CA MET A 244 -2.66 36.70 16.97
C MET A 244 -4.17 36.87 17.15
N GLY A 245 -4.73 36.43 18.27
CA GLY A 245 -6.15 36.63 18.62
C GLY A 245 -7.18 35.87 17.77
N GLY A 246 -6.88 34.63 17.34
CA GLY A 246 -7.74 33.81 16.47
C GLY A 246 -8.59 32.77 17.21
N ILE A 247 -9.77 32.45 16.67
CA ILE A 247 -10.73 31.49 17.26
C ILE A 247 -10.94 30.28 16.34
N ASN A 248 -10.92 29.05 16.86
CA ASN A 248 -11.27 27.83 16.11
C ASN A 248 -10.47 27.60 14.82
N ASN A 249 -9.23 28.06 14.73
CA ASN A 249 -8.41 27.82 13.55
C ASN A 249 -7.72 26.46 13.63
N THR A 250 -7.57 25.79 12.49
CA THR A 250 -6.89 24.50 12.37
C THR A 250 -5.56 24.68 11.65
N ILE A 251 -4.46 24.26 12.27
CA ILE A 251 -3.13 24.16 11.68
C ILE A 251 -2.80 22.67 11.62
N SER A 252 -2.76 22.06 10.44
CA SER A 252 -2.59 20.61 10.32
C SER A 252 -1.65 20.16 9.21
N GLU A 253 -0.90 19.09 9.42
CA GLU A 253 -0.11 18.44 8.36
C GLU A 253 0.91 19.39 7.70
N ASN A 254 1.52 20.29 8.49
CA ASN A 254 2.55 21.21 8.04
C ASN A 254 3.96 20.72 8.41
N THR A 255 4.96 21.02 7.58
CA THR A 255 6.38 20.74 7.82
C THR A 255 7.15 22.04 8.00
N LEU A 256 7.88 22.16 9.10
CA LEU A 256 8.59 23.38 9.48
C LEU A 256 10.04 23.06 9.88
N VAL A 257 11.01 23.80 9.36
CA VAL A 257 12.45 23.66 9.66
C VAL A 257 12.99 25.00 10.17
N ASN A 258 13.72 24.99 11.29
CA ASN A 258 14.21 26.18 12.02
C ASN A 258 13.12 27.24 12.21
N SER A 259 11.88 26.79 12.46
CA SER A 259 10.69 27.64 12.46
C SER A 259 9.77 27.27 13.61
N ASN A 260 9.05 28.27 14.12
CA ASN A 260 8.13 28.09 15.24
C ASN A 260 6.66 28.16 14.79
N ILE A 261 5.77 27.49 15.50
CA ILE A 261 4.34 27.83 15.50
C ILE A 261 4.06 28.56 16.81
N ALA A 262 3.49 29.76 16.73
CA ALA A 262 3.24 30.60 17.89
C ALA A 262 1.81 31.15 17.87
N ILE A 263 1.02 30.77 18.88
CA ILE A 263 -0.31 31.33 19.14
C ILE A 263 -0.16 32.35 20.27
N TYR A 264 -0.43 33.61 19.96
CA TYR A 264 -0.35 34.72 20.91
C TYR A 264 -1.75 35.28 21.22
N GLY A 265 -1.88 35.83 22.43
CA GLY A 265 -2.84 36.91 22.68
C GLY A 265 -2.27 38.24 22.17
N PRO A 266 -3.02 39.10 21.47
CA PRO A 266 -2.58 40.45 21.21
C PRO A 266 -2.45 41.18 22.54
N THR A 267 -1.51 42.09 22.62
CA THR A 267 -1.23 42.86 23.85
C THR A 267 -2.41 43.69 24.34
N TYR A 268 -3.53 43.84 23.59
CA TYR A 268 -4.64 44.67 24.04
C TYR A 268 -6.12 44.26 23.77
N MET A 269 -6.54 43.24 23.00
CA MET A 269 -8.03 43.03 22.84
C MET A 269 -8.67 41.63 22.68
N THR A 270 -8.01 40.49 22.41
CA THR A 270 -8.70 39.16 22.39
C THR A 270 -7.76 37.97 22.54
N VAL A 271 -7.86 37.16 23.61
CA VAL A 271 -7.10 35.89 23.74
C VAL A 271 -7.52 34.92 22.63
N SER A 272 -6.60 34.13 22.09
CA SER A 272 -6.91 33.10 21.10
C SER A 272 -7.64 31.91 21.76
N TYR A 273 -8.67 31.34 21.13
CA TYR A 273 -9.49 30.24 21.71
C TYR A 273 -9.72 29.11 20.72
N GLY A 274 -9.82 27.86 21.18
CA GLY A 274 -10.38 26.77 20.38
C GLY A 274 -9.51 26.31 19.20
N ASN A 275 -8.23 26.71 19.13
CA ASN A 275 -7.40 26.40 17.96
C ASN A 275 -6.94 24.93 18.00
N ILE A 276 -6.84 24.30 16.83
CA ILE A 276 -6.47 22.89 16.65
C ILE A 276 -5.13 22.83 15.92
N LEU A 277 -4.13 22.20 16.52
CA LEU A 277 -2.85 21.86 15.89
C LEU A 277 -2.80 20.35 15.75
N ASN A 278 -2.89 19.83 14.52
CA ASN A 278 -2.97 18.39 14.29
C ASN A 278 -1.94 17.88 13.25
N GLY A 279 -1.04 16.97 13.61
CA GLY A 279 -0.20 16.31 12.61
C GLY A 279 0.93 17.18 12.03
N ASN A 280 1.36 18.25 12.71
CA ASN A 280 2.45 19.11 12.23
C ASN A 280 3.82 18.53 12.60
N THR A 281 4.82 18.68 11.72
CA THR A 281 6.21 18.25 11.94
C THR A 281 7.15 19.45 11.97
N LEU A 282 7.82 19.71 13.09
CA LEU A 282 8.76 20.81 13.31
C LEU A 282 10.16 20.26 13.65
N THR A 283 11.20 20.82 13.03
CA THR A 283 12.62 20.54 13.37
C THR A 283 13.37 21.84 13.59
N GLY A 284 14.13 21.99 14.68
CA GLY A 284 14.90 23.22 14.96
C GLY A 284 14.07 24.39 15.51
N GLY A 285 12.79 24.18 15.83
CA GLY A 285 11.88 25.17 16.43
C GLY A 285 10.85 24.54 17.39
N GLY A 286 9.86 25.31 17.83
CA GLY A 286 8.89 24.87 18.84
C GLY A 286 7.46 25.35 18.59
N ILE A 287 6.52 24.75 19.31
CA ILE A 287 5.13 25.17 19.39
C ILE A 287 4.93 25.96 20.69
N TYR A 288 4.52 27.22 20.57
CA TYR A 288 4.28 28.12 21.70
C TYR A 288 2.82 28.54 21.71
N ASN A 289 2.12 28.24 22.80
CA ASN A 289 0.70 28.52 22.93
C ASN A 289 0.40 29.45 24.11
N GLU A 290 -0.20 30.58 23.81
CA GLU A 290 -0.80 31.51 24.78
C GLU A 290 -2.33 31.61 24.58
N GLY A 291 -2.93 30.72 23.76
CA GLY A 291 -4.37 30.60 23.58
C GLY A 291 -5.01 29.57 24.53
N ASN A 292 -6.25 29.82 24.94
CA ASN A 292 -7.01 28.89 25.79
C ASN A 292 -7.75 27.85 24.94
N ASP A 293 -8.22 26.79 25.58
CA ASP A 293 -9.17 25.82 25.01
C ASP A 293 -8.69 25.21 23.67
N SER A 294 -7.37 25.10 23.47
CA SER A 294 -6.75 24.66 22.22
C SER A 294 -6.32 23.18 22.28
N PHE A 295 -6.33 22.51 21.13
CA PHE A 295 -6.04 21.09 20.98
C PHE A 295 -4.73 20.90 20.21
N PHE A 296 -3.77 20.18 20.80
CA PHE A 296 -2.49 19.84 20.19
C PHE A 296 -2.44 18.32 20.06
N THR A 297 -2.70 17.80 18.86
CA THR A 297 -2.82 16.36 18.59
C THR A 297 -1.81 15.89 17.55
N ASN A 298 -1.15 14.76 17.76
CA ASN A 298 -0.34 14.11 16.72
C ASN A 298 0.80 14.97 16.14
N ASN A 299 1.27 16.01 16.84
CA ASN A 299 2.36 16.86 16.35
C ASN A 299 3.71 16.27 16.73
N LYS A 300 4.71 16.44 15.87
CA LYS A 300 6.08 15.99 16.06
C LYS A 300 7.02 17.18 16.07
N VAL A 301 7.70 17.43 17.19
CA VAL A 301 8.65 18.54 17.34
C VAL A 301 10.01 18.01 17.76
N SER A 302 11.08 18.51 17.14
CA SER A 302 12.42 18.00 17.44
C SER A 302 13.58 18.96 17.22
N SER A 303 14.74 18.58 17.77
CA SER A 303 16.03 19.21 17.52
C SER A 303 16.07 20.69 17.89
N SER A 304 15.47 21.05 19.03
CA SER A 304 15.46 22.43 19.56
C SER A 304 16.31 22.51 20.83
N PRO A 305 17.66 22.42 20.72
CA PRO A 305 18.56 22.19 21.86
C PRO A 305 18.65 23.37 22.83
N ARG A 306 18.08 24.53 22.48
CA ARG A 306 18.08 25.75 23.31
C ARG A 306 16.67 26.23 23.68
N SER A 307 15.62 25.47 23.36
CA SER A 307 14.23 25.88 23.61
C SER A 307 13.30 24.70 23.93
N SER A 308 12.03 25.01 24.19
CA SER A 308 10.98 24.01 24.37
C SER A 308 10.47 23.51 23.01
N CYS A 309 10.27 22.19 22.89
CA CYS A 309 9.50 21.57 21.81
C CYS A 309 8.03 22.06 21.88
N PHE A 310 7.41 21.95 23.05
CA PHE A 310 6.07 22.47 23.33
C PHE A 310 6.09 23.40 24.55
N ARG A 311 5.49 24.58 24.43
CA ARG A 311 5.30 25.54 25.52
C ARG A 311 3.83 25.91 25.63
N ILE A 312 3.17 25.49 26.71
CA ILE A 312 1.74 25.73 26.96
C ILE A 312 1.59 26.74 28.09
N SER A 313 1.40 28.00 27.71
CA SER A 313 1.34 29.13 28.63
C SER A 313 -0.08 29.49 29.09
N ALA A 314 -1.10 28.85 28.53
CA ALA A 314 -2.51 29.20 28.71
C ALA A 314 -3.34 28.03 29.27
N ASP A 315 -4.63 28.27 29.52
CA ASP A 315 -5.49 27.39 30.29
C ASP A 315 -6.36 26.46 29.43
N ARG A 316 -6.80 25.34 30.01
CA ARG A 316 -7.78 24.40 29.43
C ARG A 316 -7.39 23.82 28.07
N ASN A 317 -6.09 23.66 27.81
CA ASN A 317 -5.60 23.04 26.58
C ASN A 317 -5.52 21.53 26.69
N PHE A 318 -5.73 20.85 25.56
CA PHE A 318 -5.59 19.40 25.42
C PHE A 318 -4.36 19.07 24.58
N VAL A 319 -3.34 18.48 25.18
CA VAL A 319 -2.08 18.09 24.53
C VAL A 319 -2.01 16.58 24.50
N SER A 320 -2.26 15.96 23.34
CA SER A 320 -2.30 14.50 23.26
C SER A 320 -1.63 13.89 22.04
N ASN A 321 -1.06 12.70 22.21
CA ASN A 321 -0.45 11.92 21.13
C ASN A 321 0.66 12.69 20.37
N ASN A 322 1.35 13.63 21.01
CA ASN A 322 2.45 14.37 20.38
C ASN A 322 3.79 13.70 20.64
N GLU A 323 4.76 13.90 19.74
CA GLU A 323 6.15 13.47 19.86
C GLU A 323 7.07 14.68 20.11
N ALA A 324 7.88 14.63 21.17
CA ALA A 324 8.88 15.66 21.50
C ALA A 324 10.26 15.02 21.75
N TYR A 325 11.26 15.31 20.91
CA TYR A 325 12.61 14.73 21.09
C TYR A 325 13.78 15.65 20.75
N ASN A 326 14.92 15.44 21.43
CA ASN A 326 16.15 16.24 21.26
C ASN A 326 15.92 17.76 21.48
N CYS A 327 15.04 18.12 22.40
CA CYS A 327 14.78 19.49 22.83
C CYS A 327 15.39 19.78 24.21
N TYR A 328 15.57 21.05 24.54
CA TYR A 328 15.98 21.42 25.90
C TYR A 328 14.86 21.10 26.91
N TYR A 329 13.63 21.54 26.60
CA TYR A 329 12.41 21.08 27.28
C TYR A 329 11.53 20.34 26.27
N GLY A 330 11.08 19.13 26.58
CA GLY A 330 10.10 18.40 25.76
C GLY A 330 8.75 19.11 25.79
N LEU A 331 8.19 19.30 26.99
CA LEU A 331 6.94 20.00 27.23
C LEU A 331 7.04 20.88 28.48
N SER A 332 6.81 22.18 28.31
CA SER A 332 6.79 23.16 29.40
C SER A 332 5.38 23.68 29.61
N ILE A 333 4.83 23.54 30.82
CA ILE A 333 3.46 23.92 31.17
C ILE A 333 3.49 25.07 32.18
N PHE A 334 2.75 26.14 31.88
CA PHE A 334 2.61 27.31 32.76
C PHE A 334 1.14 27.58 33.12
N GLY A 335 0.21 27.22 32.24
CA GLY A 335 -1.22 27.43 32.47
C GLY A 335 -1.89 26.38 33.36
N ASN A 336 -3.17 26.58 33.58
CA ASN A 336 -4.01 25.80 34.49
C ASN A 336 -5.01 24.92 33.76
N ASN A 337 -5.46 23.86 34.42
CA ASN A 337 -6.53 22.98 33.92
C ASN A 337 -6.23 22.36 32.54
N ASN A 338 -4.96 22.19 32.19
CA ASN A 338 -4.56 21.53 30.95
C ASN A 338 -4.54 20.00 31.13
N SER A 339 -4.79 19.28 30.03
CA SER A 339 -4.77 17.82 29.99
C SER A 339 -3.70 17.34 29.02
N VAL A 340 -2.71 16.62 29.54
CA VAL A 340 -1.55 16.09 28.81
C VAL A 340 -1.64 14.57 28.76
N VAL A 341 -2.02 14.01 27.62
CA VAL A 341 -2.42 12.59 27.51
C VAL A 341 -1.80 11.86 26.33
N GLY A 342 -1.13 10.72 26.52
CA GLY A 342 -0.70 9.89 25.38
C GLY A 342 0.52 10.42 24.62
N ASN A 343 1.27 11.39 25.16
CA ASN A 343 2.42 11.98 24.47
C ASN A 343 3.68 11.12 24.64
N ARG A 344 4.56 11.15 23.64
CA ARG A 344 5.88 10.51 23.63
C ARG A 344 6.98 11.58 23.72
N ILE A 345 7.65 11.65 24.87
CA ILE A 345 8.60 12.70 25.21
C ILE A 345 9.96 12.05 25.52
N GLU A 346 10.90 12.14 24.59
CA GLU A 346 12.13 11.34 24.65
C GLU A 346 13.43 12.09 24.32
N ASN A 347 14.55 11.70 24.93
CA ASN A 347 15.88 12.24 24.62
C ASN A 347 15.99 13.78 24.77
N ASN A 348 15.25 14.37 25.71
CA ASN A 348 15.34 15.79 26.04
C ASN A 348 16.18 16.02 27.31
N ASN A 349 16.65 17.24 27.55
CA ASN A 349 17.26 17.54 28.85
C ASN A 349 16.21 17.43 29.97
N TYR A 350 15.04 18.02 29.74
CA TYR A 350 13.88 17.89 30.61
C TYR A 350 12.69 17.39 29.79
N GLY A 351 12.02 16.32 30.25
CA GLY A 351 10.84 15.76 29.62
C GLY A 351 9.64 16.69 29.76
N ILE A 352 8.98 16.66 30.92
CA ILE A 352 7.88 17.58 31.27
C ILE A 352 8.35 18.51 32.40
N THR A 353 8.05 19.80 32.30
CA THR A 353 8.33 20.77 33.37
C THR A 353 7.15 21.68 33.69
N PHE A 354 7.05 22.06 34.97
CA PHE A 354 6.30 23.25 35.38
C PHE A 354 7.27 24.43 35.49
N ALA A 355 7.04 25.46 34.70
CA ALA A 355 7.94 26.61 34.59
C ALA A 355 7.25 27.91 35.04
N GLN A 356 8.04 28.87 35.53
CA GLN A 356 7.57 30.20 35.93
C GLN A 356 7.67 31.15 34.72
N SER A 357 6.59 31.84 34.34
CA SER A 357 6.67 32.89 33.32
C SER A 357 6.68 34.28 33.95
N VAL A 358 5.71 34.64 34.80
CA VAL A 358 5.72 35.84 35.64
C VAL A 358 4.67 35.61 36.75
N VAL A 359 4.92 36.07 37.97
CA VAL A 359 3.91 36.08 39.04
C VAL A 359 2.69 36.87 38.55
N PRO A 360 1.45 36.33 38.60
CA PRO A 360 1.00 35.27 39.51
C PRO A 360 0.66 33.91 38.85
N ALA A 361 1.20 33.55 37.68
CA ALA A 361 0.82 32.28 37.03
C ALA A 361 1.66 31.09 37.55
N ALA A 362 1.05 30.25 38.40
CA ALA A 362 1.56 28.92 38.78
C ALA A 362 0.72 27.84 38.10
N ALA A 363 1.32 26.75 37.62
CA ALA A 363 0.60 25.67 36.95
C ALA A 363 -0.20 24.84 37.95
N GLN A 364 -1.53 24.91 37.88
CA GLN A 364 -2.44 24.26 38.80
C GLN A 364 -3.51 23.42 38.09
N ASN A 365 -3.98 22.38 38.77
CA ASN A 365 -5.10 21.53 38.34
C ASN A 365 -4.91 20.89 36.96
N ASN A 366 -3.66 20.69 36.52
CA ASN A 366 -3.37 20.00 35.27
C ASN A 366 -3.43 18.46 35.48
N VAL A 367 -3.83 17.73 34.45
CA VAL A 367 -3.86 16.26 34.43
C VAL A 367 -2.80 15.75 33.45
N ILE A 368 -1.85 14.95 33.93
CA ILE A 368 -0.78 14.37 33.13
C ILE A 368 -0.89 12.85 33.26
N LYS A 369 -1.35 12.17 32.21
CA LYS A 369 -1.54 10.72 32.24
C LYS A 369 -1.27 10.03 30.91
N ASN A 370 -0.96 8.73 30.93
CA ASN A 370 -0.74 7.92 29.73
C ASN A 370 0.44 8.41 28.86
N ASN A 371 1.40 9.17 29.40
CA ASN A 371 2.54 9.67 28.62
C ASN A 371 3.75 8.72 28.73
N TYR A 372 4.47 8.52 27.62
CA TYR A 372 5.76 7.84 27.57
C TYR A 372 6.88 8.87 27.69
N ILE A 373 7.60 8.85 28.82
CA ILE A 373 8.62 9.83 29.17
C ILE A 373 9.93 9.08 29.40
N LYS A 374 10.80 9.00 28.38
CA LYS A 374 11.96 8.09 28.38
C LYS A 374 13.25 8.76 27.90
N ASN A 375 14.40 8.31 28.41
CA ASN A 375 15.74 8.75 27.99
C ASN A 375 15.98 10.28 28.13
N ASN A 376 15.20 10.97 28.96
CA ASN A 376 15.46 12.36 29.28
C ASN A 376 16.47 12.45 30.42
N SER A 377 17.18 13.58 30.57
CA SER A 377 18.02 13.76 31.78
C SER A 377 17.16 13.87 33.04
N TYR A 378 16.01 14.54 32.91
CA TYR A 378 14.94 14.56 33.89
C TYR A 378 13.61 14.20 33.22
N GLY A 379 12.88 13.20 33.71
CA GLY A 379 11.57 12.82 33.17
C GLY A 379 10.52 13.88 33.47
N PHE A 380 10.32 14.18 34.75
CA PHE A 380 9.50 15.30 35.22
C PHE A 380 10.30 16.21 36.14
N TYR A 381 10.16 17.52 35.96
CA TYR A 381 10.84 18.51 36.79
C TYR A 381 9.93 19.67 37.21
N ASN A 382 9.69 19.81 38.52
CA ASN A 382 9.08 21.00 39.12
C ASN A 382 10.00 21.62 40.18
N PHE A 383 10.50 22.82 39.89
CA PHE A 383 11.33 23.65 40.79
C PHE A 383 10.53 24.64 41.63
N TYR A 384 9.21 24.71 41.49
CA TYR A 384 8.39 25.77 42.06
C TYR A 384 7.33 25.20 43.00
N SER A 385 7.39 25.58 44.28
CA SER A 385 6.44 25.14 45.29
C SER A 385 5.02 25.64 45.06
N THR A 386 4.85 26.69 44.25
CA THR A 386 3.54 27.29 43.92
C THR A 386 2.75 26.47 42.90
N SER A 387 3.40 25.64 42.08
CA SER A 387 2.73 24.73 41.14
C SER A 387 2.22 23.51 41.90
N SER A 388 0.90 23.43 42.08
CA SER A 388 0.23 22.52 43.00
C SER A 388 -1.11 22.02 42.47
N ASN A 389 -1.66 20.97 43.11
CA ASN A 389 -2.93 20.33 42.74
C ASN A 389 -2.96 19.72 41.34
N ASN A 390 -1.80 19.37 40.78
CA ASN A 390 -1.73 18.64 39.51
C ASN A 390 -1.86 17.14 39.77
N SER A 391 -2.52 16.41 38.86
CA SER A 391 -2.71 14.95 38.92
C SER A 391 -1.82 14.26 37.89
N ILE A 392 -0.80 13.53 38.35
CA ILE A 392 0.18 12.83 37.54
C ILE A 392 0.07 11.32 37.81
N TYR A 393 -0.56 10.56 36.93
CA TYR A 393 -0.74 9.11 37.10
C TYR A 393 -0.76 8.37 35.76
N ASN A 394 -0.51 7.07 35.77
CA ASN A 394 -0.47 6.20 34.60
C ASN A 394 0.51 6.66 33.52
N ASN A 395 1.66 7.23 33.90
CA ASN A 395 2.74 7.58 32.97
C ASN A 395 3.89 6.56 33.05
N TYR A 396 4.66 6.45 31.97
CA TYR A 396 5.84 5.59 31.89
C TYR A 396 7.10 6.44 32.06
N PHE A 397 7.76 6.37 33.22
CA PHE A 397 9.02 7.06 33.49
C PHE A 397 10.21 6.11 33.38
N ASN A 398 11.09 6.37 32.41
CA ASN A 398 12.38 5.69 32.28
C ASN A 398 13.48 6.67 31.85
N ASN A 399 14.03 7.40 32.82
CA ASN A 399 14.94 8.53 32.60
C ASN A 399 16.13 8.44 33.56
N THR A 400 17.17 9.24 33.30
CA THR A 400 18.32 9.31 34.23
C THR A 400 17.87 9.72 35.64
N ILE A 401 16.93 10.67 35.72
CA ILE A 401 16.20 11.02 36.93
C ILE A 401 14.71 11.03 36.56
N ASN A 402 13.92 10.15 37.15
CA ASN A 402 12.52 9.98 36.75
C ASN A 402 11.64 11.19 37.08
N ALA A 403 11.69 11.68 38.32
CA ALA A 403 10.97 12.88 38.71
C ALA A 403 11.69 13.67 39.81
N LYS A 404 11.51 15.00 39.80
CA LYS A 404 11.76 15.89 40.95
C LYS A 404 10.60 16.86 41.09
N ASP A 405 10.04 16.96 42.29
CA ASP A 405 8.90 17.82 42.57
C ASP A 405 8.95 18.41 43.97
N ILE A 406 9.01 19.73 44.04
CA ILE A 406 8.94 20.49 45.31
C ILE A 406 7.56 21.12 45.56
N GLY A 407 6.63 20.98 44.61
CA GLY A 407 5.23 21.41 44.75
C GLY A 407 4.41 20.46 45.60
N THR A 408 3.09 20.69 45.67
CA THR A 408 2.15 19.76 46.31
C THR A 408 1.23 19.19 45.23
N ASN A 409 1.54 17.97 44.75
CA ASN A 409 0.85 17.34 43.63
C ASN A 409 0.46 15.89 43.95
N TYR A 410 -0.48 15.34 43.17
CA TYR A 410 -0.96 13.97 43.33
C TYR A 410 -0.27 13.06 42.30
N TRP A 411 0.48 12.07 42.78
CA TRP A 411 1.28 11.16 41.93
C TRP A 411 0.62 9.80 41.69
N ASN A 412 -0.64 9.64 42.08
CA ASN A 412 -1.48 8.48 41.79
C ASN A 412 -2.96 8.87 41.80
N THR A 413 -3.81 8.02 41.23
CA THR A 413 -5.27 8.11 41.35
C THR A 413 -5.80 6.98 42.24
N THR A 414 -7.12 6.91 42.40
CA THR A 414 -7.78 5.79 43.08
C THR A 414 -7.62 4.52 42.24
N LYS A 415 -7.18 3.42 42.87
CA LYS A 415 -7.07 2.11 42.21
C LYS A 415 -8.40 1.75 41.57
N SER A 416 -8.41 1.58 40.25
CA SER A 416 -9.61 1.29 39.47
C SER A 416 -9.29 0.29 38.36
N LEU A 417 -10.30 -0.50 37.99
CA LEU A 417 -10.17 -1.48 36.92
C LEU A 417 -9.92 -0.76 35.59
N GLY A 418 -8.88 -1.17 34.86
CA GLY A 418 -8.55 -0.62 33.55
C GLY A 418 -7.10 -0.91 33.16
N THR A 419 -6.85 -1.14 31.87
CA THR A 419 -5.51 -1.40 31.36
C THR A 419 -4.62 -0.18 31.56
N ASN A 420 -3.54 -0.35 32.31
CA ASN A 420 -2.58 0.71 32.61
C ASN A 420 -1.48 0.84 31.54
N ILE A 421 -0.60 1.83 31.66
CA ILE A 421 0.42 2.20 30.66
C ILE A 421 1.48 1.11 30.39
N ILE A 422 1.59 0.11 31.28
CA ILE A 422 2.46 -1.06 31.09
C ILE A 422 1.66 -2.33 30.77
N GLY A 423 0.36 -2.22 30.49
CA GLY A 423 -0.50 -3.34 30.12
C GLY A 423 -1.06 -4.15 31.30
N GLY A 424 -0.84 -3.70 32.54
CA GLY A 424 -1.39 -4.32 33.75
C GLY A 424 -2.86 -3.95 34.01
N PRO A 425 -3.52 -4.62 34.97
CA PRO A 425 -4.98 -4.65 35.07
C PRO A 425 -5.67 -3.50 35.80
N PHE A 426 -4.90 -2.73 36.57
CA PHE A 426 -5.41 -1.63 37.37
C PHE A 426 -4.70 -0.33 37.03
N ILE A 427 -5.47 0.74 36.92
CA ILE A 427 -4.96 2.11 36.93
C ILE A 427 -4.80 2.53 38.39
N GLY A 428 -3.60 3.00 38.73
CA GLY A 428 -3.26 3.49 40.07
C GLY A 428 -2.29 4.65 39.99
N GLY A 429 -0.99 4.36 40.08
CA GLY A 429 0.11 5.31 40.02
C GLY A 429 0.80 5.33 38.67
N ASN A 430 2.10 5.61 38.67
CA ASN A 430 2.97 5.65 37.49
C ASN A 430 3.91 4.46 37.47
N TYR A 431 4.45 4.13 36.29
CA TYR A 431 5.56 3.19 36.16
C TYR A 431 6.89 3.93 36.30
N TRP A 432 7.81 3.35 37.06
CA TRP A 432 9.12 3.92 37.37
C TRP A 432 10.21 2.90 37.06
N SER A 433 11.13 3.22 36.17
CA SER A 433 12.21 2.31 35.77
C SER A 433 13.18 1.93 36.90
N ASP A 434 13.21 2.71 37.98
CA ASP A 434 14.05 2.53 39.16
C ASP A 434 13.25 2.05 40.38
N TYR A 435 11.96 1.72 40.23
CA TYR A 435 11.16 1.12 41.29
C TYR A 435 11.62 -0.32 41.55
N THR A 436 11.90 -0.60 42.83
CA THR A 436 12.44 -1.88 43.31
C THR A 436 11.54 -2.52 44.37
N GLY A 437 10.34 -1.98 44.58
CA GLY A 437 9.38 -2.55 45.53
C GLY A 437 8.67 -3.78 44.97
N ASN A 438 8.03 -4.53 45.87
CA ASN A 438 7.38 -5.80 45.54
C ASN A 438 5.90 -5.63 45.20
N ASP A 439 5.37 -6.56 44.43
CA ASP A 439 3.93 -6.79 44.21
C ASP A 439 3.55 -8.07 44.97
N THR A 440 3.04 -7.93 46.19
CA THR A 440 2.83 -9.10 47.08
C THR A 440 1.55 -9.87 46.79
N ASP A 441 0.56 -9.23 46.17
CA ASP A 441 -0.71 -9.83 45.77
C ASP A 441 -0.79 -10.12 44.26
N GLY A 442 0.23 -9.71 43.48
CA GLY A 442 0.39 -10.07 42.08
C GLY A 442 -0.59 -9.35 41.16
N ASP A 443 -1.09 -8.19 41.59
CA ASP A 443 -2.15 -7.48 40.89
C ASP A 443 -1.64 -6.39 39.93
N GLY A 444 -0.31 -6.25 39.80
CA GLY A 444 0.35 -5.26 38.96
C GLY A 444 0.50 -3.88 39.61
N ILE A 445 0.18 -3.73 40.90
CA ILE A 445 0.42 -2.54 41.71
C ILE A 445 1.42 -2.86 42.82
N GLY A 446 2.47 -2.05 42.92
CA GLY A 446 3.48 -2.18 43.95
C GLY A 446 2.92 -1.98 45.36
N SER A 447 3.21 -2.91 46.26
CA SER A 447 2.86 -2.85 47.68
C SER A 447 3.72 -1.84 48.47
N THR A 448 4.81 -1.32 47.86
CA THR A 448 5.67 -0.29 48.44
C THR A 448 5.47 1.03 47.68
N SER A 449 5.22 2.13 48.38
CA SER A 449 5.08 3.45 47.73
C SER A 449 6.40 3.97 47.15
N TYR A 450 6.34 4.75 46.07
CA TYR A 450 7.49 5.42 45.46
C TYR A 450 7.53 6.89 45.89
N VAL A 451 8.64 7.30 46.52
CA VAL A 451 8.83 8.67 47.04
C VAL A 451 9.49 9.55 45.98
N ILE A 452 8.87 10.69 45.64
CA ILE A 452 9.39 11.63 44.65
C ILE A 452 10.38 12.61 45.34
N PRO A 453 11.65 12.67 44.93
CA PRO A 453 12.64 13.61 45.47
C PRO A 453 12.28 15.08 45.20
N PRO A 454 12.85 16.07 45.92
CA PRO A 454 13.97 15.94 46.87
C PRO A 454 13.56 15.87 48.35
N TYR A 455 12.33 16.23 48.74
CA TYR A 455 11.95 16.39 50.15
C TYR A 455 10.99 15.31 50.68
N GLY A 456 10.52 14.40 49.82
CA GLY A 456 9.69 13.25 50.20
C GLY A 456 8.23 13.53 50.54
N SER A 457 7.74 14.76 50.35
CA SER A 457 6.32 15.13 50.55
C SER A 457 5.41 14.70 49.41
N ASN A 458 5.96 14.43 48.22
CA ASN A 458 5.24 13.91 47.06
C ASN A 458 5.49 12.40 46.97
N ILE A 459 4.42 11.60 46.97
CA ILE A 459 4.48 10.14 47.02
C ILE A 459 3.49 9.56 46.00
N ASP A 460 3.96 8.61 45.20
CA ASP A 460 3.11 7.71 44.43
C ASP A 460 2.81 6.48 45.29
N TYR A 461 1.57 6.37 45.77
CA TYR A 461 1.14 5.28 46.65
C TYR A 461 0.83 3.98 45.91
N LEU A 462 0.71 4.01 44.57
CA LEU A 462 0.25 2.86 43.78
C LEU A 462 1.15 2.65 42.55
N PRO A 463 2.49 2.57 42.70
CA PRO A 463 3.39 2.47 41.57
C PRO A 463 3.07 1.23 40.75
N LEU A 464 3.09 1.37 39.42
CA LEU A 464 2.78 0.28 38.50
C LEU A 464 3.99 -0.65 38.40
N THR A 465 3.74 -1.96 38.44
CA THR A 465 4.77 -2.99 38.34
C THR A 465 4.33 -4.06 37.33
N PRO A 466 5.24 -4.64 36.54
CA PRO A 466 4.90 -5.72 35.61
C PRO A 466 4.26 -6.89 36.36
N THR A 467 3.09 -7.33 35.90
CA THR A 467 2.39 -8.48 36.48
C THR A 467 3.10 -9.77 36.06
N ALA A 468 3.74 -10.45 37.01
CA ALA A 468 4.32 -11.75 36.76
C ALA A 468 3.20 -12.82 36.65
N LEU A 469 3.09 -13.46 35.50
CA LEU A 469 2.11 -14.51 35.24
C LEU A 469 2.55 -15.82 35.91
N ALA A 470 1.62 -16.49 36.60
CA ALA A 470 1.83 -17.78 37.26
C ALA A 470 0.92 -18.87 36.63
N CYS A 471 1.34 -20.14 36.74
CA CYS A 471 0.53 -21.27 36.30
C CYS A 471 -0.83 -21.32 37.02
N GLY A 472 -1.88 -21.70 36.30
CA GLY A 472 -3.26 -21.72 36.76
C GLY A 472 -3.96 -20.34 36.80
N ALA A 473 -3.27 -19.26 36.46
CA ALA A 473 -3.84 -17.91 36.51
C ALA A 473 -5.09 -17.78 35.63
N THR A 474 -6.12 -17.13 36.16
CA THR A 474 -7.35 -16.82 35.42
C THR A 474 -7.35 -15.35 35.03
N LEU A 475 -7.24 -15.09 33.73
CA LEU A 475 -7.18 -13.76 33.14
C LEU A 475 -8.58 -13.25 32.86
N ILE A 476 -8.95 -12.16 33.52
CA ILE A 476 -10.28 -11.53 33.41
C ILE A 476 -10.25 -10.18 32.69
N ILE A 477 -9.08 -9.75 32.22
CA ILE A 477 -8.89 -8.52 31.44
C ILE A 477 -7.74 -8.69 30.43
N SER A 478 -7.58 -7.73 29.51
CA SER A 478 -6.47 -7.74 28.55
C SER A 478 -5.11 -7.57 29.22
N VAL A 479 -4.12 -8.38 28.85
CA VAL A 479 -2.78 -8.36 29.46
C VAL A 479 -1.69 -8.58 28.42
N ASN A 480 -0.56 -7.91 28.62
CA ASN A 480 0.70 -8.25 27.97
C ASN A 480 1.54 -9.07 28.97
N VAL A 481 1.82 -10.32 28.65
CA VAL A 481 2.63 -11.20 29.50
C VAL A 481 4.09 -10.76 29.43
N THR A 482 4.75 -10.71 30.59
CA THR A 482 6.13 -10.20 30.73
C THR A 482 7.13 -11.24 31.22
N ASN A 483 6.70 -12.48 31.45
CA ASN A 483 7.54 -13.58 31.93
C ASN A 483 6.99 -14.95 31.51
N ASP A 484 7.87 -15.94 31.50
CA ASP A 484 7.47 -17.34 31.45
C ASP A 484 7.03 -17.79 32.86
N PRO A 485 5.85 -18.42 33.05
CA PRO A 485 5.35 -18.86 34.37
C PRO A 485 6.13 -20.00 35.03
N GLY A 486 7.17 -20.54 34.37
CA GLY A 486 7.84 -21.78 34.75
C GLY A 486 7.12 -23.04 34.22
N VAL A 487 7.48 -24.22 34.73
CA VAL A 487 6.87 -25.50 34.33
C VAL A 487 5.59 -25.73 35.11
N CYS A 488 4.45 -25.72 34.42
CA CYS A 488 3.13 -25.94 35.02
C CYS A 488 2.87 -27.43 35.29
N SER A 489 2.58 -27.76 36.54
CA SER A 489 2.20 -29.13 36.96
C SER A 489 0.74 -29.47 36.66
N GLY A 490 -0.08 -28.46 36.36
CA GLY A 490 -1.47 -28.56 35.93
C GLY A 490 -1.73 -27.56 34.81
N ASP A 491 -2.89 -26.91 34.83
CA ASP A 491 -3.26 -25.96 33.78
C ASP A 491 -2.29 -24.78 33.69
N GLY A 492 -2.02 -24.33 32.46
CA GLY A 492 -1.23 -23.13 32.17
C GLY A 492 -2.04 -21.88 32.50
N ILE A 493 -2.82 -21.38 31.55
CA ILE A 493 -3.57 -20.11 31.68
C ILE A 493 -5.04 -20.31 31.34
N LYS A 494 -5.91 -19.70 32.13
CA LYS A 494 -7.37 -19.74 31.96
C LYS A 494 -7.89 -18.39 31.51
N ILE A 495 -8.67 -18.38 30.45
CA ILE A 495 -9.38 -17.19 29.98
C ILE A 495 -10.71 -17.14 30.73
N GLY A 496 -10.88 -16.10 31.56
CA GLY A 496 -12.00 -15.97 32.49
C GLY A 496 -13.01 -14.86 32.15
N ALA A 497 -12.75 -14.04 31.13
CA ALA A 497 -13.66 -12.95 30.75
C ALA A 497 -13.73 -12.74 29.23
N GLU A 498 -14.85 -12.18 28.79
CA GLU A 498 -15.08 -11.77 27.41
C GLU A 498 -14.44 -10.40 27.13
N ASN A 499 -14.20 -10.09 25.85
CA ASN A 499 -13.67 -8.80 25.37
C ASN A 499 -12.22 -8.51 25.80
N ILE A 500 -11.40 -9.55 25.89
CA ILE A 500 -10.00 -9.42 26.34
C ILE A 500 -9.00 -9.86 25.27
N VAL A 501 -7.82 -9.23 25.30
CA VAL A 501 -6.68 -9.57 24.44
C VAL A 501 -5.53 -10.02 25.34
N ILE A 502 -5.05 -11.23 25.12
CA ILE A 502 -3.91 -11.79 25.83
C ILE A 502 -2.75 -11.86 24.85
N ASP A 503 -1.79 -10.95 25.02
CA ASP A 503 -0.56 -10.95 24.26
C ASP A 503 0.56 -11.58 25.10
N PHE A 504 1.04 -12.75 24.68
CA PHE A 504 2.13 -13.42 25.36
C PHE A 504 3.50 -12.82 25.03
N GLN A 505 3.60 -11.88 24.08
CA GLN A 505 4.82 -11.15 23.74
C GLN A 505 6.02 -12.06 23.40
N GLY A 506 5.77 -13.29 22.94
CA GLY A 506 6.78 -14.30 22.64
C GLY A 506 7.20 -15.19 23.82
N HIS A 507 6.58 -15.03 24.99
CA HIS A 507 6.80 -15.88 26.16
C HIS A 507 6.22 -17.28 25.99
N ASN A 508 6.78 -18.25 26.72
CA ASN A 508 6.43 -19.65 26.63
C ASN A 508 5.51 -20.09 27.78
N LEU A 509 4.58 -20.98 27.46
CA LEU A 509 3.85 -21.80 28.43
C LEU A 509 4.36 -23.24 28.31
N THR A 510 4.98 -23.75 29.38
CA THR A 510 5.56 -25.09 29.41
C THR A 510 4.86 -25.92 30.49
N GLY A 511 4.32 -27.08 30.11
CA GLY A 511 3.71 -28.05 31.02
C GLY A 511 4.65 -29.19 31.41
N SER A 512 4.22 -30.01 32.36
CA SER A 512 4.91 -31.25 32.78
C SER A 512 4.42 -32.52 32.07
N GLY A 513 3.59 -32.39 31.04
CA GLY A 513 2.88 -33.49 30.36
C GLY A 513 1.46 -33.74 30.87
N SER A 514 0.92 -32.85 31.71
CA SER A 514 -0.43 -32.92 32.29
C SER A 514 -1.12 -31.56 32.22
N GLY A 515 -2.45 -31.55 32.36
CA GLY A 515 -3.24 -30.31 32.34
C GLY A 515 -3.40 -29.70 30.95
N GLU A 516 -4.12 -28.56 30.90
CA GLU A 516 -4.40 -27.82 29.68
C GLU A 516 -3.59 -26.51 29.63
N GLY A 517 -2.87 -26.23 28.55
CA GLY A 517 -1.95 -25.09 28.43
C GLY A 517 -2.67 -23.74 28.37
N ILE A 518 -3.55 -23.55 27.40
CA ILE A 518 -4.48 -22.41 27.36
C ILE A 518 -5.91 -22.93 27.36
N VAL A 519 -6.69 -22.48 28.34
CA VAL A 519 -8.06 -22.94 28.60
C VAL A 519 -9.06 -21.81 28.38
N ALA A 520 -10.01 -22.01 27.49
CA ALA A 520 -11.18 -21.14 27.36
C ALA A 520 -12.44 -22.01 27.29
N ASN A 521 -13.38 -21.80 28.20
CA ASN A 521 -14.65 -22.54 28.22
C ASN A 521 -15.84 -21.60 28.41
N GLY A 522 -16.72 -21.52 27.41
CA GLY A 522 -17.92 -20.68 27.47
C GLY A 522 -17.65 -19.18 27.30
N ILE A 523 -16.45 -18.80 26.87
CA ILE A 523 -16.01 -17.40 26.76
C ILE A 523 -16.14 -16.90 25.33
N LYS A 524 -16.54 -15.64 25.18
CA LYS A 524 -16.75 -14.98 23.89
C LYS A 524 -15.81 -13.79 23.69
N ASN A 525 -15.57 -13.45 22.43
CA ASN A 525 -14.88 -12.23 22.01
C ASN A 525 -13.51 -12.05 22.69
N PHE A 526 -12.61 -13.02 22.55
CA PHE A 526 -11.24 -12.90 23.09
C PHE A 526 -10.19 -13.18 22.02
N THR A 527 -8.98 -12.66 22.25
CA THR A 527 -7.83 -12.83 21.36
C THR A 527 -6.65 -13.43 22.12
N ILE A 528 -6.02 -14.46 21.55
CA ILE A 528 -4.75 -15.03 22.03
C ILE A 528 -3.68 -14.71 20.99
N LYS A 529 -2.52 -14.21 21.43
CA LYS A 529 -1.41 -14.00 20.51
C LYS A 529 0.00 -14.19 21.05
N ASN A 530 0.93 -14.49 20.14
CA ASN A 530 2.38 -14.49 20.32
C ASN A 530 2.88 -15.45 21.42
N VAL A 531 2.48 -16.73 21.36
CA VAL A 531 2.78 -17.72 22.42
C VAL A 531 3.27 -19.04 21.84
N THR A 532 4.23 -19.66 22.53
CA THR A 532 4.51 -21.11 22.37
C THR A 532 3.96 -21.86 23.56
N VAL A 533 3.14 -22.89 23.30
CA VAL A 533 2.56 -23.77 24.32
C VAL A 533 3.09 -25.19 24.11
N GLU A 534 3.81 -25.73 25.09
CA GLU A 534 4.44 -27.04 24.96
C GLU A 534 4.31 -27.96 26.18
N ASN A 535 4.36 -29.27 25.91
CA ASN A 535 4.35 -30.35 26.89
C ASN A 535 3.11 -30.35 27.82
N PHE A 536 1.93 -30.12 27.27
CA PHE A 536 0.65 -30.31 27.97
C PHE A 536 -0.09 -31.55 27.44
N ASP A 537 -1.03 -32.08 28.23
CA ASP A 537 -1.98 -33.08 27.71
C ASP A 537 -2.87 -32.41 26.63
N LYS A 538 -3.27 -31.16 26.86
CA LYS A 538 -3.87 -30.32 25.83
C LYS A 538 -3.16 -28.99 25.72
N GLY A 539 -2.52 -28.68 24.60
CA GLY A 539 -1.82 -27.40 24.45
C GLY A 539 -2.80 -26.23 24.40
N LEU A 540 -3.74 -26.30 23.44
CA LEU A 540 -4.84 -25.36 23.31
C LEU A 540 -6.17 -26.08 23.53
N SER A 541 -7.02 -25.57 24.42
CA SER A 541 -8.38 -26.06 24.63
C SER A 541 -9.38 -24.92 24.60
N ILE A 542 -10.06 -24.76 23.47
CA ILE A 542 -11.13 -23.77 23.26
C ILE A 542 -12.46 -24.53 23.16
N LYS A 543 -13.34 -24.34 24.15
CA LYS A 543 -14.62 -25.04 24.28
C LYS A 543 -15.78 -24.05 24.40
N ASN A 544 -16.91 -24.32 23.76
CA ASN A 544 -18.12 -23.49 23.87
C ASN A 544 -17.87 -21.99 23.61
N ALA A 545 -16.90 -21.66 22.76
CA ALA A 545 -16.43 -20.29 22.58
C ALA A 545 -17.07 -19.63 21.35
N ASN A 546 -17.13 -18.30 21.35
CA ASN A 546 -17.68 -17.53 20.24
C ASN A 546 -16.82 -16.32 19.91
N ARG A 547 -16.57 -16.03 18.62
CA ARG A 547 -15.81 -14.83 18.18
C ARG A 547 -14.39 -14.79 18.76
N VAL A 548 -13.60 -15.83 18.50
CA VAL A 548 -12.21 -15.91 19.00
C VAL A 548 -11.24 -15.54 17.89
N ALA A 549 -10.18 -14.80 18.22
CA ALA A 549 -9.06 -14.58 17.30
C ALA A 549 -7.78 -15.26 17.84
N VAL A 550 -7.08 -16.00 16.98
CA VAL A 550 -5.82 -16.68 17.32
C VAL A 550 -4.71 -16.22 16.37
N TYR A 551 -3.64 -15.67 16.93
CA TYR A 551 -2.57 -15.02 16.16
C TYR A 551 -1.18 -15.43 16.64
N ASP A 552 -0.40 -16.07 15.77
CA ASP A 552 1.00 -16.45 16.05
C ASP A 552 1.11 -17.34 17.30
N VAL A 553 0.43 -18.49 17.24
CA VAL A 553 0.39 -19.49 18.30
C VAL A 553 1.10 -20.75 17.84
N THR A 554 2.14 -21.16 18.57
CA THR A 554 2.85 -22.42 18.33
C THR A 554 2.46 -23.46 19.39
N LEU A 555 2.01 -24.63 18.96
CA LEU A 555 1.54 -25.74 19.78
C LEU A 555 2.45 -26.93 19.56
N LYS A 556 3.26 -27.27 20.57
CA LYS A 556 4.38 -28.19 20.39
C LYS A 556 4.44 -29.30 21.43
N ARG A 557 4.68 -30.55 21.01
CA ARG A 557 4.82 -31.70 21.94
C ARG A 557 3.67 -31.84 22.93
N ASN A 558 2.48 -31.41 22.52
CA ASN A 558 1.27 -31.64 23.29
C ASN A 558 0.63 -32.96 22.83
N HIS A 559 -0.15 -33.58 23.69
CA HIS A 559 -0.90 -34.76 23.28
C HIS A 559 -2.04 -34.35 22.33
N LEU A 560 -2.79 -33.29 22.63
CA LEU A 560 -3.89 -32.81 21.80
C LEU A 560 -3.95 -31.27 21.73
N ASN A 561 -4.53 -30.73 20.66
CA ASN A 561 -4.98 -29.33 20.62
C ASN A 561 -6.37 -29.26 19.99
N GLU A 562 -7.32 -28.61 20.65
CA GLU A 562 -8.73 -28.75 20.33
C GLU A 562 -9.53 -27.43 20.33
N ILE A 563 -10.45 -27.35 19.38
CA ILE A 563 -11.53 -26.36 19.29
C ILE A 563 -12.84 -27.16 19.23
N ILE A 564 -13.68 -27.05 20.25
CA ILE A 564 -14.87 -27.89 20.44
C ILE A 564 -16.10 -27.01 20.69
N ASP A 565 -17.24 -27.37 20.10
CA ASP A 565 -18.54 -26.70 20.31
C ASP A 565 -18.48 -25.18 20.12
N SER A 566 -17.63 -24.70 19.20
CA SER A 566 -17.25 -23.29 19.10
C SER A 566 -17.64 -22.69 17.76
N MET A 567 -17.85 -21.38 17.73
CA MET A 567 -18.31 -20.66 16.54
C MET A 567 -17.55 -19.36 16.29
N GLY A 568 -17.29 -19.02 15.03
CA GLY A 568 -16.72 -17.71 14.68
C GLY A 568 -15.26 -17.60 15.12
N ILE A 569 -14.44 -18.61 14.82
CA ILE A 569 -13.02 -18.63 15.18
C ILE A 569 -12.21 -18.12 13.98
N ASN A 570 -11.53 -17.00 14.18
CA ASN A 570 -10.67 -16.37 13.19
C ASN A 570 -9.21 -16.74 13.46
N ILE A 571 -8.64 -17.55 12.57
CA ILE A 571 -7.25 -18.00 12.66
C ILE A 571 -6.40 -17.12 11.74
N ILE A 572 -5.36 -16.50 12.27
CA ILE A 572 -4.38 -15.75 11.49
C ILE A 572 -3.11 -16.58 11.30
N SER A 573 -2.61 -17.20 12.37
CA SER A 573 -1.45 -18.10 12.33
C SER A 573 -1.48 -19.07 13.50
N ILE A 574 -1.47 -20.38 13.20
CA ILE A 574 -1.22 -21.47 14.15
C ILE A 574 -0.14 -22.39 13.57
N ALA A 575 0.83 -22.78 14.40
CA ALA A 575 1.80 -23.80 14.07
C ALA A 575 1.65 -25.00 15.02
N THR A 576 1.53 -26.22 14.50
CA THR A 576 1.57 -27.47 15.29
C THR A 576 2.82 -28.27 14.93
N ASP A 577 3.56 -28.73 15.95
CA ASP A 577 4.86 -29.39 15.79
C ASP A 577 5.04 -30.53 16.82
N LEU A 578 5.37 -31.75 16.36
CA LEU A 578 5.68 -32.90 17.24
C LEU A 578 4.57 -33.25 18.25
N ASN A 579 3.30 -33.00 17.92
CA ASN A 579 2.17 -33.42 18.76
C ASN A 579 1.74 -34.86 18.42
N ASN A 580 0.83 -35.46 19.21
CA ASN A 580 0.16 -36.67 18.71
C ASN A 580 -0.83 -36.26 17.61
N ASP A 581 -1.76 -35.37 17.93
CA ASP A 581 -2.67 -34.73 16.96
C ASP A 581 -2.35 -33.23 16.86
N GLY A 582 -2.34 -32.70 15.63
CA GLY A 582 -2.02 -31.30 15.37
C GLY A 582 -3.11 -30.36 15.88
N LEU A 583 -4.13 -30.04 15.06
CA LEU A 583 -5.28 -29.23 15.47
C LEU A 583 -6.59 -29.98 15.17
N LYS A 584 -7.39 -30.20 16.21
CA LYS A 584 -8.68 -30.88 16.12
C LYS A 584 -9.85 -29.90 16.30
N ILE A 585 -10.77 -29.89 15.33
CA ILE A 585 -11.97 -29.05 15.29
C ILE A 585 -13.19 -29.96 15.35
N VAL A 586 -14.00 -29.86 16.40
CA VAL A 586 -15.12 -30.79 16.65
C VAL A 586 -16.42 -30.02 16.90
N ASN A 587 -17.51 -30.45 16.27
CA ASN A 587 -18.86 -29.88 16.44
C ASN A 587 -18.89 -28.34 16.39
N SER A 588 -18.10 -27.76 15.48
CA SER A 588 -17.84 -26.32 15.44
C SER A 588 -18.26 -25.72 14.11
N SER A 589 -18.50 -24.41 14.07
CA SER A 589 -18.88 -23.73 12.82
C SER A 589 -18.24 -22.36 12.62
N ASP A 590 -18.21 -21.93 11.36
CA ASP A 590 -17.77 -20.58 10.99
C ASP A 590 -16.33 -20.32 11.46
N ILE A 591 -15.43 -21.27 11.15
CA ILE A 591 -14.01 -21.18 11.46
C ILE A 591 -13.26 -20.85 10.18
N GLY A 592 -12.48 -19.79 10.21
CA GLY A 592 -11.87 -19.26 9.00
C GLY A 592 -10.45 -18.75 9.20
N CYS A 593 -9.65 -18.93 8.16
CA CYS A 593 -8.37 -18.26 8.02
C CYS A 593 -8.58 -16.82 7.55
N ILE A 594 -8.08 -15.84 8.30
CA ILE A 594 -8.13 -14.42 7.96
C ILE A 594 -6.72 -13.88 7.70
N THR A 595 -6.61 -12.86 6.85
CA THR A 595 -5.31 -12.26 6.51
C THR A 595 -4.77 -11.45 7.69
N PRO A 596 -3.45 -11.49 7.98
CA PRO A 596 -2.84 -10.64 9.00
C PRO A 596 -3.05 -9.15 8.70
N PRO A 597 -3.00 -8.27 9.73
CA PRO A 597 -2.91 -6.83 9.52
C PRO A 597 -1.68 -6.45 8.66
N LEU A 598 -1.82 -5.37 7.87
CA LEU A 598 -0.76 -4.83 7.01
C LEU A 598 0.55 -4.66 7.79
N GLY A 599 1.63 -5.32 7.33
CA GLY A 599 2.98 -5.22 7.92
C GLY A 599 3.50 -6.47 8.62
N SER A 600 2.68 -7.53 8.79
CA SER A 600 3.17 -8.84 9.29
C SER A 600 3.67 -9.71 8.13
N PRO A 601 4.70 -10.55 8.34
CA PRO A 601 5.15 -11.49 7.31
C PRO A 601 3.99 -12.40 6.88
N VAL A 602 3.81 -12.56 5.57
CA VAL A 602 2.77 -13.43 4.99
C VAL A 602 3.20 -14.88 5.21
N GLY A 603 2.86 -15.42 6.38
CA GLY A 603 3.00 -16.83 6.72
C GLY A 603 1.78 -17.66 6.29
N ASN A 604 1.91 -18.98 6.37
CA ASN A 604 0.76 -19.89 6.27
C ASN A 604 -0.22 -19.63 7.42
N CYS A 605 -1.52 -19.77 7.17
CA CYS A 605 -2.53 -19.64 8.22
C CYS A 605 -2.40 -20.76 9.26
N ILE A 606 -2.22 -22.00 8.78
CA ILE A 606 -1.94 -23.15 9.63
C ILE A 606 -0.75 -23.90 9.04
N THR A 607 0.29 -24.09 9.85
CA THR A 607 1.39 -25.01 9.56
C THR A 607 1.28 -26.19 10.51
N SER A 608 1.17 -27.40 9.99
CA SER A 608 1.08 -28.61 10.79
C SER A 608 2.16 -29.59 10.36
N LYS A 609 3.11 -29.85 11.26
CA LYS A 609 4.26 -30.69 10.93
C LYS A 609 4.61 -31.72 11.99
N ASP A 610 5.16 -32.82 11.52
CA ASP A 610 5.80 -33.84 12.35
C ASP A 610 4.87 -34.37 13.48
N ASN A 611 3.55 -34.32 13.30
CA ASN A 611 2.60 -34.87 14.26
C ASN A 611 2.40 -36.35 13.99
N THR A 612 2.17 -37.13 15.05
CA THR A 612 2.12 -38.60 14.97
C THR A 612 0.93 -39.08 14.13
N ASN A 613 -0.23 -38.43 14.25
CA ASN A 613 -1.49 -38.81 13.64
C ASN A 613 -1.89 -37.78 12.55
N THR A 614 -2.99 -37.05 12.77
CA THR A 614 -3.54 -36.09 11.82
C THR A 614 -3.00 -34.69 12.08
N GLY A 615 -2.63 -33.98 11.00
CA GLY A 615 -2.20 -32.60 11.10
C GLY A 615 -3.35 -31.65 11.44
N ILE A 616 -4.41 -31.67 10.64
CA ILE A 616 -5.65 -30.92 10.89
C ILE A 616 -6.84 -31.87 10.79
N GLU A 617 -7.64 -31.99 11.84
CA GLU A 617 -8.80 -32.88 11.86
C GLU A 617 -10.09 -32.09 12.10
N ILE A 618 -11.07 -32.24 11.22
CA ILE A 618 -12.37 -31.55 11.25
C ILE A 618 -13.47 -32.61 11.37
N ILE A 619 -14.24 -32.58 12.46
CA ILE A 619 -15.24 -33.60 12.80
C ILE A 619 -16.58 -32.93 13.11
N ASP A 620 -17.67 -33.45 12.55
CA ASP A 620 -19.05 -33.01 12.80
C ASP A 620 -19.23 -31.48 12.68
N SER A 621 -18.45 -30.83 11.82
CA SER A 621 -18.32 -29.38 11.76
C SER A 621 -18.82 -28.81 10.43
N LYS A 622 -19.12 -27.51 10.40
CA LYS A 622 -19.65 -26.86 9.19
C LYS A 622 -19.16 -25.45 8.95
N ASN A 623 -19.21 -24.99 7.70
CA ASN A 623 -18.80 -23.63 7.32
C ASN A 623 -17.35 -23.33 7.73
N ILE A 624 -16.42 -24.16 7.26
CA ILE A 624 -14.99 -24.05 7.58
C ILE A 624 -14.27 -23.50 6.33
N ASP A 625 -13.50 -22.42 6.45
CA ASP A 625 -12.78 -21.79 5.32
C ASP A 625 -11.29 -21.65 5.64
N LEU A 626 -10.50 -22.63 5.20
CA LEU A 626 -9.07 -22.69 5.46
C LEU A 626 -8.28 -22.36 4.19
N LYS A 627 -7.25 -21.51 4.33
CA LYS A 627 -6.42 -21.08 3.21
C LYS A 627 -4.96 -20.97 3.58
N LEU A 628 -4.07 -21.11 2.60
CA LEU A 628 -2.61 -21.02 2.80
C LEU A 628 -2.13 -21.99 3.89
N LEU A 629 -2.39 -23.27 3.69
CA LEU A 629 -2.04 -24.33 4.63
C LEU A 629 -0.70 -24.96 4.29
N LYS A 630 0.01 -25.48 5.29
CA LYS A 630 1.19 -26.31 5.07
C LYS A 630 1.17 -27.50 5.99
N MET A 631 1.04 -28.70 5.44
CA MET A 631 0.91 -29.95 6.19
C MET A 631 1.98 -30.94 5.74
N LEU A 632 2.91 -31.30 6.62
CA LEU A 632 4.04 -32.17 6.28
C LEU A 632 4.37 -33.17 7.38
N ASN A 633 4.84 -34.35 6.98
CA ASN A 633 5.27 -35.44 7.86
C ASN A 633 4.22 -35.86 8.91
N ASN A 634 2.93 -35.82 8.55
CA ASN A 634 1.86 -36.38 9.36
C ASN A 634 1.40 -37.72 8.75
N GLN A 635 0.70 -38.54 9.54
CA GLN A 635 0.02 -39.72 8.99
C GLN A 635 -1.07 -39.28 8.01
N ILE A 636 -1.92 -38.33 8.44
CA ILE A 636 -2.91 -37.70 7.58
C ILE A 636 -2.63 -36.20 7.62
N GLY A 637 -2.44 -35.57 6.45
CA GLY A 637 -2.27 -34.12 6.38
C GLY A 637 -3.51 -33.40 6.94
N MET A 638 -4.67 -33.68 6.34
CA MET A 638 -5.98 -33.19 6.79
C MET A 638 -7.06 -34.27 6.73
N GLY A 639 -7.81 -34.44 7.82
CA GLY A 639 -9.01 -35.28 7.90
C GLY A 639 -10.29 -34.44 8.02
N ILE A 640 -11.31 -34.74 7.23
CA ILE A 640 -12.63 -34.11 7.24
C ILE A 640 -13.69 -35.20 7.36
N ILE A 641 -14.38 -35.25 8.50
CA ILE A 641 -15.24 -36.37 8.88
C ILE A 641 -16.62 -35.83 9.27
N ASN A 642 -17.69 -36.40 8.69
CA ASN A 642 -19.09 -36.04 8.98
C ASN A 642 -19.37 -34.52 8.88
N SER A 643 -18.65 -33.81 8.01
CA SER A 643 -18.63 -32.35 7.99
C SER A 643 -19.24 -31.80 6.70
N ALA A 644 -19.63 -30.52 6.72
CA ALA A 644 -20.28 -29.90 5.57
C ALA A 644 -19.87 -28.45 5.30
N ASN A 645 -19.95 -28.01 4.04
CA ASN A 645 -19.67 -26.62 3.65
C ASN A 645 -18.24 -26.19 4.05
N THR A 646 -17.23 -27.00 3.71
CA THR A 646 -15.82 -26.70 4.00
C THR A 646 -15.09 -26.32 2.72
N ILE A 647 -14.34 -25.23 2.76
CA ILE A 647 -13.51 -24.72 1.66
C ILE A 647 -12.04 -24.78 2.09
N ILE A 648 -11.21 -25.36 1.23
CA ILE A 648 -9.76 -25.42 1.36
C ILE A 648 -9.17 -24.75 0.13
N SER A 649 -8.37 -23.71 0.33
CA SER A 649 -7.81 -22.93 -0.78
C SER A 649 -6.29 -22.70 -0.69
N GLY A 650 -5.57 -23.17 -1.70
CA GLY A 650 -4.11 -23.11 -1.77
C GLY A 650 -3.40 -23.92 -0.68
N GLY A 651 -2.07 -23.77 -0.61
CA GLY A 651 -1.24 -24.46 0.37
C GLY A 651 -0.61 -25.76 -0.14
N SER A 652 0.00 -26.53 0.76
CA SER A 652 0.63 -27.80 0.42
C SER A 652 0.40 -28.91 1.44
N THR A 653 0.28 -30.14 0.94
CA THR A 653 0.35 -31.39 1.71
C THR A 653 1.54 -32.19 1.16
N ASP A 654 2.73 -32.06 1.77
CA ASP A 654 3.95 -32.69 1.25
C ASP A 654 5.10 -32.84 2.27
N PRO A 655 5.65 -34.05 2.48
CA PRO A 655 5.05 -35.36 2.28
C PRO A 655 4.22 -35.79 3.51
N ASN A 656 3.02 -36.33 3.33
CA ASN A 656 2.28 -37.08 4.38
C ASN A 656 2.06 -38.54 3.91
N GLU A 657 1.57 -39.42 4.79
CA GLU A 657 1.14 -40.75 4.33
C GLU A 657 -0.10 -40.63 3.43
N ASP A 658 -1.17 -40.03 3.91
CA ASP A 658 -2.30 -39.55 3.11
C ASP A 658 -2.42 -38.02 3.17
N GLY A 659 -2.73 -37.37 2.06
CA GLY A 659 -2.81 -35.91 1.97
C GLY A 659 -4.07 -35.34 2.63
N ILE A 660 -5.18 -35.38 1.88
CA ILE A 660 -6.50 -34.92 2.34
C ILE A 660 -7.46 -36.11 2.35
N VAL A 661 -8.10 -36.36 3.48
CA VAL A 661 -9.06 -37.46 3.67
C VAL A 661 -10.43 -36.91 4.00
N ILE A 662 -11.44 -37.24 3.20
CA ILE A 662 -12.83 -36.76 3.31
C ILE A 662 -13.75 -37.98 3.50
N ILE A 663 -14.47 -38.04 4.62
CA ILE A 663 -15.30 -39.19 5.01
C ILE A 663 -16.70 -38.71 5.40
N ASN A 664 -17.74 -39.36 4.85
CA ASN A 664 -19.16 -39.11 5.17
C ASN A 664 -19.54 -37.61 5.13
N SER A 665 -18.94 -36.84 4.22
CA SER A 665 -19.00 -35.38 4.20
C SER A 665 -19.69 -34.86 2.94
N SER A 666 -20.15 -33.61 2.98
CA SER A 666 -20.86 -33.01 1.84
C SER A 666 -20.51 -31.54 1.60
N ASN A 667 -20.63 -31.07 0.37
CA ASN A 667 -20.34 -29.67 -0.01
C ASN A 667 -18.92 -29.25 0.40
N ILE A 668 -17.92 -30.08 0.09
CA ILE A 668 -16.50 -29.79 0.36
C ILE A 668 -15.86 -29.25 -0.91
N THR A 669 -15.04 -28.21 -0.81
CA THR A 669 -14.32 -27.63 -1.97
C THR A 669 -12.82 -27.59 -1.69
N VAL A 670 -12.02 -28.24 -2.53
CA VAL A 670 -10.54 -28.16 -2.52
C VAL A 670 -10.11 -27.44 -3.78
N LYS A 671 -9.49 -26.25 -3.65
CA LYS A 671 -9.23 -25.41 -4.81
C LYS A 671 -8.00 -24.49 -4.74
N ASP A 672 -7.78 -23.77 -5.83
CA ASP A 672 -6.94 -22.57 -5.90
C ASP A 672 -5.46 -22.81 -5.50
N GLY A 673 -4.84 -23.81 -6.13
CA GLY A 673 -3.39 -24.01 -6.08
C GLY A 673 -2.91 -24.86 -4.90
N ALA A 674 -3.72 -25.80 -4.42
CA ALA A 674 -3.21 -26.80 -3.48
C ALA A 674 -2.18 -27.70 -4.18
N TYR A 675 -1.00 -27.84 -3.57
CA TYR A 675 0.05 -28.76 -4.00
C TYR A 675 -0.03 -30.06 -3.17
N VAL A 676 -0.33 -31.18 -3.82
CA VAL A 676 -0.65 -32.45 -3.17
C VAL A 676 0.34 -33.53 -3.62
N ASP A 677 1.31 -33.83 -2.76
CA ASP A 677 2.43 -34.76 -3.00
C ASP A 677 2.67 -35.62 -1.75
N ASN A 678 2.06 -36.81 -1.71
CA ASN A 678 2.01 -37.68 -0.54
C ASN A 678 2.33 -39.13 -0.92
N ILE A 679 2.62 -39.96 0.08
CA ILE A 679 3.13 -41.32 -0.13
C ILE A 679 2.03 -42.25 -0.71
N LYS A 680 0.81 -42.19 -0.17
CA LYS A 680 -0.32 -43.04 -0.57
C LYS A 680 -1.32 -42.26 -1.42
N ASN A 681 -2.43 -41.82 -0.83
CA ASN A 681 -3.45 -41.07 -1.55
C ASN A 681 -3.17 -39.57 -1.46
N GLY A 682 -3.28 -38.87 -2.58
CA GLY A 682 -3.27 -37.41 -2.58
C GLY A 682 -4.53 -36.88 -1.91
N ILE A 683 -5.69 -37.24 -2.47
CA ILE A 683 -7.01 -36.95 -1.90
C ILE A 683 -7.84 -38.24 -1.87
N LEU A 684 -8.26 -38.65 -0.68
CA LEU A 684 -9.13 -39.80 -0.45
C LEU A 684 -10.53 -39.32 -0.07
N VAL A 685 -11.56 -39.81 -0.76
CA VAL A 685 -12.97 -39.43 -0.55
C VAL A 685 -13.80 -40.69 -0.39
N ILE A 686 -14.46 -40.82 0.77
CA ILE A 686 -15.23 -42.01 1.16
C ILE A 686 -16.66 -41.60 1.52
N ASN A 687 -17.65 -42.29 0.96
CA ASN A 687 -19.09 -42.08 1.24
C ASN A 687 -19.52 -40.60 1.22
N SER A 688 -18.96 -39.80 0.31
CA SER A 688 -19.16 -38.35 0.29
C SER A 688 -19.76 -37.88 -1.04
N THR A 689 -20.46 -36.74 -0.99
CA THR A 689 -21.20 -36.20 -2.14
C THR A 689 -21.02 -34.69 -2.24
N ASN A 690 -21.18 -34.11 -3.44
CA ASN A 690 -20.99 -32.67 -3.68
C ASN A 690 -19.60 -32.17 -3.26
N VAL A 691 -18.57 -33.00 -3.42
CA VAL A 691 -17.17 -32.56 -3.29
C VAL A 691 -16.73 -31.95 -4.62
N THR A 692 -16.13 -30.76 -4.57
CA THR A 692 -15.55 -30.08 -5.74
C THR A 692 -14.04 -30.00 -5.59
N ILE A 693 -13.29 -30.55 -6.55
CA ILE A 693 -11.82 -30.50 -6.58
C ILE A 693 -11.42 -29.79 -7.87
N THR A 694 -10.83 -28.60 -7.78
CA THR A 694 -10.52 -27.80 -8.96
C THR A 694 -9.30 -26.91 -8.82
N ASN A 695 -8.54 -26.73 -9.90
CA ASN A 695 -7.37 -25.84 -9.92
C ASN A 695 -6.26 -26.27 -8.95
N ASN A 696 -6.00 -27.58 -8.81
CA ASN A 696 -4.96 -28.13 -7.93
C ASN A 696 -3.89 -28.90 -8.71
N THR A 697 -2.70 -29.01 -8.14
CA THR A 697 -1.59 -29.82 -8.66
C THR A 697 -1.44 -31.07 -7.78
N ILE A 698 -1.77 -32.23 -8.33
CA ILE A 698 -1.82 -33.51 -7.60
C ILE A 698 -0.83 -34.47 -8.26
N ILE A 699 0.34 -34.63 -7.66
CA ILE A 699 1.49 -35.32 -8.27
C ILE A 699 2.23 -36.23 -7.30
N ASN A 700 2.96 -37.22 -7.83
CA ASN A 700 3.83 -38.13 -7.08
C ASN A 700 3.13 -38.99 -6.01
N ASN A 701 1.80 -39.10 -6.06
CA ASN A 701 1.05 -39.97 -5.16
C ASN A 701 0.99 -41.41 -5.71
N SER A 702 0.78 -42.39 -4.84
CA SER A 702 0.40 -43.75 -5.28
C SER A 702 -0.96 -43.73 -5.99
N VAL A 703 -1.92 -42.98 -5.45
CA VAL A 703 -3.19 -42.65 -6.10
C VAL A 703 -3.42 -41.15 -5.96
N GLY A 704 -3.64 -40.44 -7.07
CA GLY A 704 -3.91 -38.99 -7.04
C GLY A 704 -5.20 -38.66 -6.31
N ILE A 705 -6.34 -39.13 -6.84
CA ILE A 705 -7.64 -39.08 -6.16
C ILE A 705 -8.24 -40.48 -6.08
N ASN A 706 -8.70 -40.86 -4.89
CA ASN A 706 -9.42 -42.10 -4.65
C ASN A 706 -10.85 -41.79 -4.17
N LEU A 707 -11.84 -42.07 -5.01
CA LEU A 707 -13.28 -41.94 -4.71
C LEU A 707 -13.84 -43.35 -4.44
N THR A 708 -14.18 -43.63 -3.19
CA THR A 708 -14.79 -44.91 -2.77
C THR A 708 -16.22 -44.67 -2.29
N ASN A 709 -17.19 -45.36 -2.89
CA ASN A 709 -18.63 -45.21 -2.61
C ASN A 709 -19.11 -43.74 -2.61
N SER A 710 -18.51 -42.90 -3.44
CA SER A 710 -18.72 -41.45 -3.46
C SER A 710 -19.28 -41.01 -4.80
N ASN A 711 -20.39 -40.26 -4.79
CA ASN A 711 -21.16 -39.93 -5.98
C ASN A 711 -21.46 -38.43 -6.04
N ASN A 712 -21.79 -37.92 -7.23
CA ASN A 712 -22.15 -36.52 -7.46
C ASN A 712 -21.05 -35.53 -7.04
N ASN A 713 -19.78 -35.89 -7.26
CA ASN A 713 -18.64 -35.01 -7.05
C ASN A 713 -18.19 -34.39 -8.39
N LEU A 714 -17.59 -33.20 -8.34
CA LEU A 714 -17.15 -32.45 -9.52
C LEU A 714 -15.63 -32.22 -9.48
N ILE A 715 -14.91 -32.81 -10.42
CA ILE A 715 -13.45 -32.76 -10.51
C ILE A 715 -13.07 -32.19 -11.87
N TYR A 716 -12.53 -30.97 -11.91
CA TYR A 716 -12.14 -30.31 -13.17
C TYR A 716 -10.97 -29.36 -12.96
N ASN A 717 -10.23 -29.06 -14.01
CA ASN A 717 -9.12 -28.12 -14.01
C ASN A 717 -8.00 -28.48 -13.01
N ASN A 718 -7.72 -29.77 -12.78
CA ASN A 718 -6.58 -30.22 -11.98
C ASN A 718 -5.46 -30.77 -12.86
N LEU A 719 -4.24 -30.77 -12.35
CA LEU A 719 -3.06 -31.38 -12.98
C LEU A 719 -2.76 -32.71 -12.27
N PHE A 720 -2.90 -33.83 -12.98
CA PHE A 720 -2.60 -35.17 -12.48
C PHE A 720 -1.30 -35.72 -13.05
N ASN A 721 -0.36 -36.09 -12.17
CA ASN A 721 0.81 -36.89 -12.53
C ASN A 721 1.23 -37.83 -11.39
N ASN A 722 0.57 -38.99 -11.31
CA ASN A 722 0.70 -39.96 -10.22
C ASN A 722 0.90 -41.37 -10.76
N THR A 723 1.24 -42.32 -9.88
CA THR A 723 1.33 -43.74 -10.27
C THR A 723 -0.01 -44.23 -10.82
N TYR A 724 -1.09 -43.89 -10.12
CA TYR A 724 -2.45 -43.94 -10.63
C TYR A 724 -3.08 -42.57 -10.46
N ASN A 725 -3.48 -41.92 -11.55
CA ASN A 725 -4.06 -40.58 -11.47
C ASN A 725 -5.36 -40.59 -10.64
N VAL A 726 -6.23 -41.58 -10.87
CA VAL A 726 -7.52 -41.70 -10.19
C VAL A 726 -7.91 -43.17 -9.95
N TYR A 727 -8.68 -43.41 -8.89
CA TYR A 727 -9.60 -44.55 -8.73
C TYR A 727 -11.00 -44.03 -8.40
N ASP A 728 -12.02 -44.44 -9.15
CA ASP A 728 -13.41 -44.00 -8.98
C ASP A 728 -14.40 -45.16 -9.26
N ASP A 729 -15.08 -45.62 -8.21
CA ASP A 729 -16.10 -46.67 -8.27
C ASP A 729 -17.55 -46.14 -8.40
N GLY A 730 -17.73 -44.82 -8.41
CA GLY A 730 -19.02 -44.15 -8.36
C GLY A 730 -19.44 -43.47 -9.66
N ILE A 731 -20.43 -42.57 -9.54
CA ILE A 731 -20.93 -41.69 -10.60
C ILE A 731 -20.52 -40.26 -10.26
N ASN A 732 -19.49 -39.76 -10.94
CA ASN A 732 -18.91 -38.44 -10.72
C ASN A 732 -18.71 -37.67 -12.04
N PHE A 733 -18.51 -36.35 -11.93
CA PHE A 733 -18.32 -35.45 -13.08
C PHE A 733 -16.86 -35.03 -13.17
N TRP A 734 -16.24 -35.28 -14.33
CA TRP A 734 -14.80 -35.07 -14.55
C TRP A 734 -14.48 -33.84 -15.43
N ASN A 735 -15.50 -33.05 -15.78
CA ASN A 735 -15.36 -31.82 -16.52
C ASN A 735 -16.57 -30.91 -16.32
N ILE A 736 -16.39 -29.62 -16.60
CA ILE A 736 -17.48 -28.65 -16.78
C ILE A 736 -17.76 -28.44 -18.27
N SER A 737 -18.74 -27.60 -18.63
CA SER A 737 -18.88 -27.12 -20.00
C SER A 737 -17.65 -26.30 -20.40
N LYS A 738 -17.18 -26.45 -21.65
CA LYS A 738 -16.08 -25.65 -22.22
C LYS A 738 -16.36 -24.15 -22.01
N THR A 739 -15.53 -23.51 -21.20
CA THR A 739 -15.72 -22.13 -20.73
C THR A 739 -14.45 -21.34 -20.97
N LEU A 740 -14.58 -20.12 -21.50
CA LEU A 740 -13.43 -19.24 -21.72
C LEU A 740 -12.78 -18.88 -20.36
N GLY A 741 -11.48 -19.16 -20.21
CA GLY A 741 -10.77 -18.92 -18.96
C GLY A 741 -9.45 -19.68 -18.90
N LYS A 742 -8.45 -19.10 -18.23
CA LYS A 742 -7.14 -19.75 -18.07
C LYS A 742 -7.27 -21.00 -17.20
N ASN A 743 -6.80 -22.12 -17.70
CA ASN A 743 -6.80 -23.40 -16.97
C ASN A 743 -5.45 -23.68 -16.27
N ILE A 744 -5.33 -24.83 -15.61
CA ILE A 744 -4.19 -25.22 -14.76
C ILE A 744 -2.86 -25.32 -15.51
N VAL A 745 -2.89 -25.62 -16.81
CA VAL A 745 -1.72 -25.57 -17.71
C VAL A 745 -1.68 -24.28 -18.55
N ARG A 746 -2.47 -23.28 -18.13
CA ARG A 746 -2.56 -21.92 -18.71
C ARG A 746 -2.94 -21.89 -20.19
N SER A 747 -3.78 -22.83 -20.64
CA SER A 747 -4.48 -22.74 -21.93
C SER A 747 -5.76 -21.89 -21.82
N SER A 748 -6.42 -21.62 -22.95
CA SER A 748 -7.47 -20.60 -23.10
C SER A 748 -8.86 -20.99 -22.59
N TYR A 749 -9.11 -22.27 -22.34
CA TYR A 749 -10.41 -22.79 -21.95
C TYR A 749 -10.33 -23.66 -20.69
N LEU A 750 -11.27 -23.44 -19.77
CA LEU A 750 -11.62 -24.40 -18.73
C LEU A 750 -12.51 -25.48 -19.35
N GLY A 751 -12.35 -26.72 -18.88
CA GLY A 751 -13.11 -27.87 -19.34
C GLY A 751 -12.96 -29.02 -18.34
N GLY A 752 -12.13 -30.00 -18.70
CA GLY A 752 -11.75 -31.14 -17.87
C GLY A 752 -10.46 -30.93 -17.10
N ASN A 753 -9.66 -31.98 -16.96
CA ASN A 753 -8.41 -32.01 -16.21
C ASN A 753 -7.22 -32.27 -17.16
N TYR A 754 -6.01 -31.95 -16.69
CA TYR A 754 -4.78 -32.41 -17.35
C TYR A 754 -4.36 -33.76 -16.76
N TRP A 755 -4.05 -34.70 -17.65
CA TRP A 755 -3.69 -36.08 -17.30
C TRP A 755 -2.34 -36.41 -17.92
N SER A 756 -1.35 -36.77 -17.10
CA SER A 756 -0.01 -37.12 -17.58
C SER A 756 0.04 -38.34 -18.50
N ASP A 757 -1.00 -39.19 -18.46
CA ASP A 757 -1.14 -40.43 -19.21
C ASP A 757 -2.26 -40.38 -20.27
N TYR A 758 -2.76 -39.19 -20.61
CA TYR A 758 -3.69 -38.99 -21.72
C TYR A 758 -2.93 -38.80 -23.04
N ASN A 759 -3.20 -39.70 -24.00
CA ASN A 759 -2.57 -39.73 -25.32
C ASN A 759 -3.55 -39.38 -26.46
N GLY A 760 -4.64 -38.66 -26.16
CA GLY A 760 -5.57 -38.17 -27.19
C GLY A 760 -5.02 -36.94 -27.91
N ASN A 761 -5.62 -36.62 -29.06
CA ASN A 761 -5.19 -35.53 -29.94
C ASN A 761 -6.14 -34.34 -29.82
N ASP A 762 -5.59 -33.14 -29.97
CA ASP A 762 -6.33 -31.90 -30.23
C ASP A 762 -6.43 -31.71 -31.75
N THR A 763 -7.63 -31.81 -32.31
CA THR A 763 -7.86 -31.76 -33.76
C THR A 763 -8.31 -30.39 -34.26
N ASP A 764 -8.83 -29.53 -33.38
CA ASP A 764 -9.25 -28.17 -33.71
C ASP A 764 -8.29 -27.07 -33.18
N ASN A 765 -7.24 -27.47 -32.47
CA ASN A 765 -6.17 -26.66 -31.87
C ASN A 765 -6.65 -25.66 -30.81
N ASP A 766 -7.70 -26.01 -30.05
CA ASP A 766 -8.23 -25.19 -28.97
C ASP A 766 -7.55 -25.44 -27.59
N GLY A 767 -6.67 -26.42 -27.49
CA GLY A 767 -5.98 -26.86 -26.28
C GLY A 767 -6.76 -27.86 -25.41
N ILE A 768 -7.83 -28.45 -25.94
CA ILE A 768 -8.64 -29.53 -25.36
C ILE A 768 -8.51 -30.76 -26.27
N GLY A 769 -8.51 -31.95 -25.68
CA GLY A 769 -8.44 -33.20 -26.42
C GLY A 769 -9.78 -33.60 -27.05
N ASP A 770 -9.75 -34.02 -28.31
CA ASP A 770 -10.92 -34.41 -29.12
C ASP A 770 -11.07 -35.93 -29.30
N THR A 771 -10.04 -36.71 -28.98
CA THR A 771 -10.02 -38.18 -29.20
C THR A 771 -9.83 -38.96 -27.89
N ASN A 772 -10.09 -40.26 -27.88
CA ASN A 772 -10.03 -41.09 -26.66
C ASN A 772 -10.97 -40.58 -25.54
N LEU A 773 -12.16 -40.09 -25.94
CA LEU A 773 -13.19 -39.54 -25.06
C LEU A 773 -14.34 -40.54 -24.78
N PRO A 774 -14.92 -40.52 -23.56
CA PRO A 774 -14.39 -39.85 -22.39
C PRO A 774 -13.08 -40.52 -21.94
N TYR A 775 -12.12 -39.72 -21.50
CA TYR A 775 -10.92 -40.27 -20.91
C TYR A 775 -11.24 -40.79 -19.50
N ASN A 776 -11.08 -42.09 -19.29
CA ASN A 776 -11.51 -42.79 -18.07
C ASN A 776 -10.35 -43.30 -17.20
N SER A 777 -9.17 -42.65 -17.30
CA SER A 777 -7.95 -43.02 -16.56
C SER A 777 -7.57 -44.50 -16.69
N ASN A 778 -7.56 -45.01 -17.92
CA ASN A 778 -7.25 -46.41 -18.26
C ASN A 778 -8.21 -47.41 -17.57
N GLY A 779 -9.50 -47.09 -17.53
CA GLY A 779 -10.55 -47.93 -16.95
C GLY A 779 -10.69 -47.84 -15.43
N ARG A 780 -10.00 -46.91 -14.77
CA ARG A 780 -10.11 -46.69 -13.32
C ARG A 780 -11.21 -45.72 -12.91
N ILE A 781 -11.84 -45.07 -13.89
CA ILE A 781 -13.14 -44.41 -13.72
C ILE A 781 -14.20 -45.38 -14.27
N VAL A 782 -14.99 -45.98 -13.37
CA VAL A 782 -15.94 -47.04 -13.71
C VAL A 782 -17.10 -46.50 -14.55
N THR A 783 -17.62 -45.31 -14.21
CA THR A 783 -18.78 -44.71 -14.90
C THR A 783 -18.46 -43.30 -15.37
N GLY A 784 -18.53 -43.06 -16.68
CA GLY A 784 -18.26 -41.74 -17.28
C GLY A 784 -16.77 -41.52 -17.59
N GLY A 785 -16.27 -40.34 -17.29
CA GLY A 785 -14.89 -39.91 -17.53
C GLY A 785 -14.81 -38.46 -18.00
N ASP A 786 -13.61 -38.01 -18.30
CA ASP A 786 -13.34 -36.63 -18.72
C ASP A 786 -13.59 -36.46 -20.22
N TYR A 787 -14.59 -35.65 -20.58
CA TYR A 787 -14.93 -35.34 -21.97
C TYR A 787 -14.18 -34.14 -22.54
N LEU A 788 -13.45 -33.39 -21.71
CA LEU A 788 -12.68 -32.23 -22.14
C LEU A 788 -11.25 -32.26 -21.53
N PRO A 789 -10.45 -33.33 -21.73
CA PRO A 789 -9.09 -33.40 -21.21
C PRO A 789 -8.26 -32.22 -21.72
N ILE A 790 -7.50 -31.58 -20.84
CA ILE A 790 -6.71 -30.41 -21.17
C ILE A 790 -5.33 -30.84 -21.69
N LEU A 791 -4.86 -30.22 -22.78
CA LEU A 791 -3.55 -30.46 -23.38
C LEU A 791 -2.61 -29.24 -23.26
N PRO A 792 -1.30 -29.45 -22.98
CA PRO A 792 -0.27 -28.41 -22.98
C PRO A 792 0.18 -28.08 -24.42
N PRO A 793 0.97 -27.01 -24.68
CA PRO A 793 1.67 -26.87 -25.96
C PRO A 793 2.60 -28.05 -26.22
N PHE A 794 2.64 -28.55 -27.45
CA PHE A 794 3.72 -29.40 -27.95
C PHE A 794 4.46 -28.82 -29.17
N ILE A 795 5.76 -29.11 -29.28
CA ILE A 795 6.61 -28.96 -30.48
C ILE A 795 7.27 -30.29 -30.88
N ASP A 796 7.15 -30.66 -32.16
CA ASP A 796 7.82 -31.84 -32.74
C ASP A 796 8.79 -31.47 -33.86
N MET A 797 10.01 -32.02 -33.81
CA MET A 797 11.04 -31.81 -34.83
C MET A 797 10.91 -32.81 -35.98
N ILE A 798 10.70 -32.30 -37.20
CA ILE A 798 10.63 -33.09 -38.44
C ILE A 798 12.04 -33.32 -39.02
N SER A 799 12.88 -32.28 -39.00
CA SER A 799 14.27 -32.32 -39.46
C SER A 799 15.11 -31.39 -38.58
N PRO A 800 16.35 -31.74 -38.20
CA PRO A 800 17.05 -33.00 -38.47
C PRO A 800 16.33 -34.24 -37.92
N ILE A 801 16.55 -35.39 -38.55
CA ILE A 801 16.05 -36.69 -38.10
C ILE A 801 17.03 -37.25 -37.06
N ASN A 802 16.50 -37.76 -35.95
CA ASN A 802 17.30 -38.30 -34.87
C ASN A 802 18.16 -39.49 -35.33
N ASN A 803 19.45 -39.43 -34.99
CA ASN A 803 20.50 -40.36 -35.38
C ASN A 803 20.72 -40.52 -36.90
N TYR A 804 20.31 -39.54 -37.71
CA TYR A 804 20.57 -39.53 -39.15
C TYR A 804 21.90 -38.81 -39.51
N SER A 805 22.52 -39.20 -40.63
CA SER A 805 23.76 -38.59 -41.14
C SER A 805 23.49 -37.66 -42.32
N TYR A 806 24.03 -36.44 -42.24
CA TYR A 806 23.89 -35.40 -43.26
C TYR A 806 25.25 -35.03 -43.86
N TYR A 807 25.30 -34.88 -45.19
CA TYR A 807 26.55 -34.68 -45.94
C TYR A 807 26.64 -33.34 -46.65
N LYS A 808 25.69 -32.44 -46.37
CA LYS A 808 25.56 -31.10 -46.95
C LYS A 808 26.09 -30.02 -46.01
N ALA A 809 26.31 -28.83 -46.55
CA ALA A 809 26.83 -27.68 -45.79
C ALA A 809 25.80 -27.12 -44.77
N TYR A 810 24.53 -27.52 -44.89
CA TYR A 810 23.47 -27.15 -43.98
C TYR A 810 22.49 -28.31 -43.76
N VAL A 811 21.70 -28.22 -42.69
CA VAL A 811 20.62 -29.18 -42.39
C VAL A 811 19.33 -28.39 -42.08
N PRO A 812 18.21 -28.64 -42.77
CA PRO A 812 16.94 -27.97 -42.47
C PRO A 812 16.46 -28.26 -41.05
N LEU A 813 16.10 -27.22 -40.31
CA LEU A 813 15.36 -27.27 -39.05
C LEU A 813 13.88 -27.06 -39.36
N ASN A 814 13.16 -28.17 -39.56
CA ASN A 814 11.72 -28.19 -39.78
C ASN A 814 11.03 -28.79 -38.56
N PHE A 815 9.88 -28.23 -38.17
CA PHE A 815 9.15 -28.62 -36.97
C PHE A 815 7.67 -28.26 -37.08
N ILE A 816 6.85 -28.88 -36.23
CA ILE A 816 5.41 -28.58 -36.08
C ILE A 816 5.19 -28.03 -34.67
N VAL A 817 4.36 -27.01 -34.56
CA VAL A 817 3.89 -26.50 -33.27
C VAL A 817 2.38 -26.61 -33.23
N SER A 818 1.85 -27.13 -32.13
CA SER A 818 0.42 -27.31 -31.89
C SER A 818 -0.41 -26.02 -31.85
N LYS A 819 0.21 -24.85 -31.62
CA LYS A 819 -0.48 -23.57 -31.48
C LYS A 819 0.42 -22.36 -31.77
N PRO A 820 -0.15 -21.16 -31.99
CA PRO A 820 0.62 -19.94 -32.26
C PRO A 820 1.62 -19.59 -31.14
N THR A 821 2.84 -19.21 -31.53
CA THR A 821 3.96 -18.94 -30.63
C THR A 821 4.20 -17.45 -30.42
N SER A 822 4.61 -17.06 -29.20
CA SER A 822 5.17 -15.72 -28.92
C SER A 822 6.64 -15.64 -29.36
N TRP A 823 7.39 -16.72 -29.21
CA TRP A 823 8.73 -16.85 -29.77
C TRP A 823 9.10 -18.31 -29.97
N ILE A 824 10.01 -18.55 -30.90
CA ILE A 824 10.65 -19.85 -31.14
C ILE A 824 12.15 -19.61 -31.07
N LYS A 825 12.87 -20.49 -30.37
CA LYS A 825 14.34 -20.42 -30.26
C LYS A 825 14.96 -21.79 -30.47
N TYR A 826 16.17 -21.87 -30.99
CA TYR A 826 16.92 -23.13 -30.99
C TYR A 826 18.33 -22.94 -30.40
N SER A 827 18.90 -24.01 -29.85
CA SER A 827 20.29 -24.13 -29.44
C SER A 827 20.93 -25.26 -30.25
N LEU A 828 22.02 -24.97 -30.95
CA LEU A 828 22.82 -25.94 -31.69
C LEU A 828 24.12 -26.23 -30.91
N ASN A 829 24.43 -27.49 -30.62
CA ASN A 829 25.65 -27.89 -29.90
C ASN A 829 25.83 -27.17 -28.54
N ASN A 830 24.71 -26.96 -27.83
CA ASN A 830 24.65 -26.22 -26.56
C ASN A 830 25.18 -24.77 -26.64
N THR A 831 25.11 -24.13 -27.80
CA THR A 831 25.41 -22.69 -27.96
C THR A 831 24.22 -21.82 -27.53
N PRO A 832 24.40 -20.49 -27.32
CA PRO A 832 23.31 -19.61 -26.93
C PRO A 832 22.10 -19.67 -27.87
N ASN A 833 20.90 -19.55 -27.30
CA ASN A 833 19.64 -19.67 -28.03
C ASN A 833 19.50 -18.61 -29.13
N ILE A 834 19.18 -19.04 -30.35
CA ILE A 834 18.92 -18.19 -31.51
C ILE A 834 17.42 -18.14 -31.76
N THR A 835 16.84 -16.93 -31.83
CA THR A 835 15.42 -16.73 -32.10
C THR A 835 15.12 -16.91 -33.60
N ILE A 836 14.05 -17.64 -33.90
CA ILE A 836 13.54 -17.88 -35.26
C ILE A 836 12.03 -17.60 -35.32
N THR A 837 11.51 -17.33 -36.52
CA THR A 837 10.08 -17.07 -36.76
C THR A 837 9.40 -18.18 -37.57
N GLY A 838 10.16 -19.21 -37.97
CA GLY A 838 9.70 -20.33 -38.78
C GLY A 838 10.86 -21.30 -39.07
N PRO A 839 10.68 -22.26 -39.99
CA PRO A 839 11.74 -23.18 -40.41
C PRO A 839 12.98 -22.45 -40.94
N VAL A 840 14.18 -22.94 -40.59
CA VAL A 840 15.48 -22.35 -40.98
C VAL A 840 16.48 -23.42 -41.35
N ASN A 841 17.59 -23.06 -42.01
CA ASN A 841 18.70 -23.99 -42.26
C ASN A 841 19.78 -23.85 -41.18
N LEU A 842 20.11 -24.95 -40.51
CA LEU A 842 21.25 -25.02 -39.58
C LEU A 842 22.55 -24.97 -40.38
N THR A 843 23.38 -23.97 -40.12
CA THR A 843 24.71 -23.77 -40.73
C THR A 843 25.80 -23.83 -39.66
N ASN A 844 27.09 -23.77 -40.05
CA ASN A 844 28.24 -23.91 -39.14
C ASN A 844 28.27 -25.25 -38.37
N LEU A 845 27.84 -26.31 -39.03
CA LEU A 845 27.82 -27.66 -38.48
C LEU A 845 29.25 -28.20 -38.35
N THR A 846 29.50 -28.96 -37.28
CA THR A 846 30.81 -29.60 -37.09
C THR A 846 30.81 -30.98 -37.75
N ASN A 847 31.95 -31.40 -38.33
CA ASN A 847 32.14 -32.73 -38.95
C ASN A 847 32.22 -33.86 -37.90
N ARG A 848 31.15 -33.99 -37.13
CA ARG A 848 30.95 -34.92 -36.00
C ARG A 848 29.47 -35.00 -35.66
N TRP A 849 29.15 -35.64 -34.55
CA TRP A 849 27.82 -35.54 -33.94
C TRP A 849 27.50 -34.10 -33.53
N ASN A 850 26.37 -33.59 -34.03
CA ASN A 850 25.75 -32.35 -33.63
C ASN A 850 24.45 -32.65 -32.86
N ASN A 851 24.03 -31.73 -32.00
CA ASN A 851 22.73 -31.78 -31.35
C ASN A 851 22.00 -30.45 -31.51
N VAL A 852 20.67 -30.50 -31.55
CA VAL A 852 19.82 -29.32 -31.60
C VAL A 852 18.67 -29.49 -30.62
N THR A 853 18.42 -28.44 -29.83
CA THR A 853 17.21 -28.31 -29.01
C THR A 853 16.42 -27.13 -29.55
N ILE A 854 15.15 -27.32 -29.87
CA ILE A 854 14.23 -26.24 -30.21
C ILE A 854 13.29 -26.01 -29.03
N TYR A 855 13.01 -24.74 -28.73
CA TYR A 855 12.14 -24.28 -27.66
C TYR A 855 11.04 -23.43 -28.29
N VAL A 856 9.80 -23.65 -27.86
CA VAL A 856 8.67 -22.78 -28.18
C VAL A 856 8.17 -22.14 -26.92
N ASN A 857 7.68 -20.93 -27.05
CA ASN A 857 6.81 -20.32 -26.08
C ASN A 857 5.52 -19.89 -26.78
N ASP A 858 4.37 -20.28 -26.24
CA ASP A 858 3.10 -19.83 -26.79
C ASP A 858 2.82 -18.36 -26.40
N THR A 859 1.76 -17.77 -26.96
CA THR A 859 1.33 -16.39 -26.63
C THR A 859 0.84 -16.23 -25.19
N SER A 860 0.66 -17.33 -24.46
CA SER A 860 0.21 -17.38 -23.06
C SER A 860 1.35 -17.63 -22.07
N GLY A 861 2.59 -17.80 -22.55
CA GLY A 861 3.79 -17.95 -21.72
C GLY A 861 4.15 -19.40 -21.37
N ASN A 862 3.56 -20.40 -22.03
CA ASN A 862 3.88 -21.81 -21.84
C ASN A 862 5.00 -22.24 -22.78
N MET A 863 5.98 -22.98 -22.24
CA MET A 863 7.11 -23.46 -23.00
C MET A 863 7.10 -24.97 -23.19
N ASP A 864 7.53 -25.41 -24.37
CA ASP A 864 7.86 -26.81 -24.66
C ASP A 864 9.17 -26.87 -25.46
N SER A 865 9.82 -28.03 -25.53
CA SER A 865 11.07 -28.21 -26.26
C SER A 865 11.25 -29.60 -26.87
N SER A 866 11.91 -29.66 -28.03
CA SER A 866 12.25 -30.91 -28.72
C SER A 866 13.76 -31.00 -28.97
N PHE A 867 14.34 -32.19 -28.75
CA PHE A 867 15.78 -32.45 -28.85
C PHE A 867 16.08 -33.52 -29.88
N VAL A 868 17.06 -33.26 -30.75
CA VAL A 868 17.56 -34.22 -31.74
C VAL A 868 19.09 -34.22 -31.78
N LYS A 869 19.67 -35.41 -31.95
CA LYS A 869 21.09 -35.61 -32.23
C LYS A 869 21.27 -36.17 -33.65
N PHE A 870 22.20 -35.63 -34.43
CA PHE A 870 22.45 -36.03 -35.83
C PHE A 870 23.94 -35.94 -36.16
N PHE A 871 24.41 -36.69 -37.15
CA PHE A 871 25.81 -36.70 -37.55
C PHE A 871 26.00 -35.86 -38.81
N CYS A 872 27.07 -35.06 -38.89
CA CYS A 872 27.41 -34.33 -40.11
C CYS A 872 28.81 -34.68 -40.59
N CYS A 873 28.95 -34.91 -41.89
CA CYS A 873 30.24 -35.10 -42.56
C CYS A 873 30.18 -34.48 -43.96
N LEU A 874 30.56 -33.21 -44.08
CA LEU A 874 30.44 -32.48 -45.34
C LEU A 874 31.25 -33.17 -46.45
N ALA A 875 30.56 -33.48 -47.55
CA ALA A 875 31.12 -34.07 -48.77
C ALA A 875 31.59 -35.54 -48.70
N ASP A 876 31.34 -36.25 -47.60
CA ASP A 876 31.44 -37.72 -47.54
C ASP A 876 30.16 -38.34 -48.10
N VAL A 877 30.04 -38.32 -49.42
CA VAL A 877 28.81 -38.79 -50.10
C VAL A 877 28.72 -40.32 -50.12
N ASN A 878 29.79 -41.04 -49.77
CA ASN A 878 29.79 -42.49 -49.71
C ASN A 878 29.54 -43.05 -48.29
N GLY A 879 29.69 -42.21 -47.25
CA GLY A 879 29.37 -42.53 -45.86
C GLY A 879 30.47 -43.31 -45.12
N ASP A 880 31.70 -43.36 -45.63
CA ASP A 880 32.85 -44.06 -45.00
C ASP A 880 33.58 -43.21 -43.94
N LYS A 881 33.07 -42.01 -43.65
CA LYS A 881 33.58 -41.02 -42.69
C LYS A 881 34.92 -40.40 -43.07
N LEU A 882 35.37 -40.56 -44.31
CA LEU A 882 36.61 -39.99 -44.83
C LEU A 882 36.35 -39.43 -46.23
N VAL A 883 36.37 -38.10 -46.36
CA VAL A 883 36.26 -37.46 -47.67
C VAL A 883 37.52 -37.75 -48.49
N ASN A 884 37.41 -38.63 -49.48
CA ASN A 884 38.54 -39.09 -50.28
C ASN A 884 38.19 -39.18 -51.77
N MET A 885 39.05 -39.83 -52.54
CA MET A 885 38.89 -39.92 -53.99
C MET A 885 37.63 -40.68 -54.40
N ARG A 886 37.10 -41.56 -53.53
CA ARG A 886 35.82 -42.26 -53.73
C ARG A 886 34.65 -41.29 -53.78
N ASP A 887 34.61 -40.31 -52.88
CA ASP A 887 33.55 -39.28 -52.84
C ASP A 887 33.57 -38.41 -54.08
N ILE A 888 34.75 -37.89 -54.43
CA ILE A 888 34.91 -37.06 -55.63
C ILE A 888 34.58 -37.86 -56.90
N ASN A 889 34.98 -39.14 -56.98
CA ASN A 889 34.63 -39.99 -58.13
C ASN A 889 33.11 -40.20 -58.25
N LEU A 890 32.39 -40.30 -57.13
CA LEU A 890 30.92 -40.36 -57.14
C LEU A 890 30.29 -39.06 -57.63
N LEU A 891 30.83 -37.90 -57.23
CA LEU A 891 30.39 -36.60 -57.76
C LEU A 891 30.67 -36.46 -59.26
N ILE A 892 31.87 -36.84 -59.72
CA ILE A 892 32.25 -36.84 -61.14
C ILE A 892 31.33 -37.77 -61.95
N ALA A 893 31.01 -38.95 -61.42
CA ALA A 893 30.13 -39.91 -62.07
C ALA A 893 28.69 -39.40 -62.25
N ASN A 894 28.28 -38.39 -61.46
CA ASN A 894 26.95 -37.78 -61.49
C ASN A 894 26.97 -36.32 -61.98
N PHE A 895 28.07 -35.88 -62.58
CA PHE A 895 28.26 -34.53 -63.06
C PHE A 895 27.26 -34.17 -64.19
N ASN A 896 26.78 -32.93 -64.19
CA ASN A 896 25.76 -32.32 -65.05
C ASN A 896 24.31 -32.79 -64.86
N TYR A 897 24.00 -33.74 -63.97
CA TYR A 897 22.59 -34.06 -63.70
C TYR A 897 21.89 -32.93 -62.96
N ARG A 898 20.62 -32.71 -63.33
CA ARG A 898 19.75 -31.64 -62.81
C ARG A 898 18.55 -32.21 -62.07
N CYS A 899 17.96 -31.43 -61.15
CA CYS A 899 16.87 -31.90 -60.29
C CYS A 899 15.61 -32.42 -61.01
N ASP A 900 15.40 -32.04 -62.26
CA ASP A 900 14.31 -32.52 -63.13
C ASP A 900 14.63 -33.84 -63.86
N GLU A 901 15.86 -34.34 -63.73
CA GLU A 901 16.31 -35.57 -64.38
C GLU A 901 16.22 -36.79 -63.45
N SER A 902 15.73 -37.92 -63.95
CA SER A 902 15.53 -39.15 -63.17
C SER A 902 16.81 -39.78 -62.59
N ARG A 903 17.99 -39.37 -63.09
CA ARG A 903 19.30 -39.83 -62.62
C ARG A 903 19.94 -38.89 -61.61
N PHE A 904 19.32 -37.74 -61.34
CA PHE A 904 19.79 -36.83 -60.31
C PHE A 904 19.63 -37.47 -58.94
N ASN A 905 20.72 -37.51 -58.19
CA ASN A 905 20.70 -37.86 -56.80
C ASN A 905 21.03 -36.61 -55.98
N PRO A 906 20.08 -36.10 -55.18
CA PRO A 906 20.26 -34.90 -54.36
C PRO A 906 21.43 -34.98 -53.36
N MET A 907 21.95 -36.18 -53.08
CA MET A 907 23.12 -36.38 -52.21
C MET A 907 24.42 -35.85 -52.83
N TYR A 908 24.49 -35.77 -54.15
CA TYR A 908 25.67 -35.30 -54.89
C TYR A 908 25.61 -33.80 -55.24
N ASP A 909 24.46 -33.17 -55.05
CA ASP A 909 24.29 -31.72 -55.11
C ASP A 909 24.57 -31.15 -53.71
N LEU A 910 25.82 -30.78 -53.48
CA LEU A 910 26.35 -30.36 -52.17
C LEU A 910 26.06 -28.88 -51.88
N ASN A 911 25.78 -28.08 -52.91
CA ASN A 911 25.39 -26.67 -52.77
C ASN A 911 23.90 -26.39 -53.00
N ASP A 912 23.11 -27.41 -53.35
CA ASP A 912 21.66 -27.34 -53.62
C ASP A 912 21.28 -26.34 -54.73
N ASP A 913 22.16 -26.15 -55.72
CA ASP A 913 21.85 -25.32 -56.89
C ASP A 913 21.07 -26.07 -57.99
N CYS A 914 20.59 -27.29 -57.65
CA CYS A 914 19.83 -28.19 -58.50
C CYS A 914 20.61 -28.72 -59.71
N VAL A 915 21.95 -28.58 -59.72
CA VAL A 915 22.83 -29.05 -60.78
C VAL A 915 24.12 -29.59 -60.18
N ILE A 916 24.40 -30.89 -60.31
CA ILE A 916 25.68 -31.46 -59.86
C ILE A 916 26.79 -30.97 -60.78
N ASN A 917 27.64 -30.06 -60.32
CA ASN A 917 28.61 -29.38 -61.16
C ASN A 917 29.96 -29.16 -60.45
N MET A 918 30.80 -28.32 -61.04
CA MET A 918 32.15 -28.09 -60.53
C MET A 918 32.15 -27.48 -59.12
N ARG A 919 31.07 -26.80 -58.73
CA ARG A 919 30.89 -26.26 -57.39
C ARG A 919 30.78 -27.37 -56.34
N ASP A 920 30.07 -28.46 -56.62
CA ASP A 920 29.95 -29.61 -55.71
C ASP A 920 31.27 -30.35 -55.57
N ILE A 921 31.93 -30.62 -56.70
CA ILE A 921 33.26 -31.22 -56.70
C ILE A 921 34.26 -30.34 -55.94
N ASN A 922 34.20 -29.01 -56.11
CA ASN A 922 35.05 -28.09 -55.36
C ASN A 922 34.77 -28.16 -53.85
N ILE A 923 33.51 -28.34 -53.43
CA ILE A 923 33.17 -28.55 -52.02
C ILE A 923 33.81 -29.83 -51.49
N ALA A 924 33.77 -30.93 -52.24
CA ALA A 924 34.45 -32.16 -51.85
C ALA A 924 35.97 -32.04 -51.82
N ILE A 925 36.58 -31.37 -52.80
CA ILE A 925 38.03 -31.11 -52.85
C ILE A 925 38.47 -30.24 -51.65
N MET A 926 37.71 -29.20 -51.30
CA MET A 926 37.99 -28.36 -50.12
C MET A 926 37.90 -29.13 -48.78
N ASN A 927 37.28 -30.31 -48.80
CA ASN A 927 37.14 -31.18 -47.63
C ASN A 927 37.95 -32.48 -47.75
N PHE A 928 38.79 -32.63 -48.79
CA PHE A 928 39.58 -33.84 -49.02
C PHE A 928 40.52 -34.17 -47.86
N ASN A 929 40.65 -35.46 -47.52
CA ASN A 929 41.36 -36.00 -46.36
C ASN A 929 40.84 -35.55 -44.98
N LYS A 930 39.65 -34.93 -44.89
CA LYS A 930 39.02 -34.67 -43.58
C LYS A 930 38.34 -35.95 -43.08
N ASN A 931 38.73 -36.37 -41.88
CA ASN A 931 38.04 -37.40 -41.11
C ASN A 931 36.88 -36.78 -40.34
N CYS A 932 35.75 -37.48 -40.31
CA CYS A 932 34.61 -37.15 -39.45
C CYS A 932 34.62 -38.06 -38.23
N VAL A 933 34.59 -37.48 -37.03
CA VAL A 933 34.74 -38.22 -35.74
C VAL A 933 33.43 -38.26 -34.99
#